data_AF-A0A6P5P8B3-F1
#
_entry.id   AF-A0A6P5P8B3-F1
#
_cell.length_a   1.000
_cell.length_b   1.000
_cell.length_c   1.000
_cell.angle_alpha   90.00
_cell.angle_beta   90.00
_cell.angle_gamma   90.00
#
_symmetry.space_group_name_H-M   'P 1'
#
loop_
_entity.id
_entity.type
_entity.pdbx_description
1 polymer ?
#
loop_
_entity_poly.entity_id
_entity_poly.type
_entity_poly.pdbx_seq_one_letter_code
_entity_poly.pdbx_strand_id
1 'polypeptide(L)'
;MVPLLPLYALLLLFLCDINPANANSYYDKVLAHSRIRGRDQGPNVCALQQILGTKKKYFSSCKNWYQGAICGKKTTVLYECCPGYMRMEGMKGCPAVMPIDHVYGTLGIVGATTTQHYSDVSKLREEIEGKGSYTYFAPSNEAWENLDSDIRRGLENNVNVELLNALHSHMVNKRMLTKDLKHGMVIPSMYNNLGLFINHYPNGVVTVNCARVIHGNQIATNGVVHVIDRVLTQIGTSIQDFLEAEDDLSSFRAAAITSDLLESLGRDGHFTLFAPTNEAFEKLPRGVLERIMGDKVASEALMKYHILNTLQCSEAITGGAVFETMEGNTIEIGCEGDSISINGIKMVNKKDIVTKNGVIHLIDEVLIPDSAKQVIELAGKQQTTFTDLVAQLGLASSLKPDGEYTLLAPVNNAFSDDTLSMDQRLLKLILQNHILKVKVGLSDLYNGQILETIGGKQLRVFVYRTAICIENSCMVRGSKQGRNGAIHIFREIIQPAEKSLHDKLRQDKRFSIFLSLLEAADLKDLLTQPGDWTLFAPTNDAFKGMTNEERELLIGDKNALQNIILYHLTPGVYIGKGFEPGVTNILKTTQGSKIYLKGVNETLLVNELKSKESDIMTTNGVIHVVDKLLYPADIPVGNDQLLELLNKLIKYIQIKFVRGSTFKEIPMTVYRPAMTKIQIEGDPDFRLIKEGETVTEVIHGEPVIKKYTKIIDGVPVEITEKQTREERIITDTPAKKIPANKRVQGSRRRSREGRSQ
;
A
#
# COMPACT_ATOMS: atom_id res chain seq x y z
N MET A 1 -6.11 8.50 -35.39
CA MET A 1 -7.22 9.24 -34.75
C MET A 1 -7.38 8.71 -33.34
N VAL A 2 -6.81 9.44 -32.38
CA VAL A 2 -6.85 9.18 -30.94
C VAL A 2 -7.30 10.51 -30.33
N PRO A 3 -8.32 10.54 -29.45
CA PRO A 3 -8.84 11.80 -28.96
C PRO A 3 -7.87 12.41 -27.95
N LEU A 4 -7.62 13.72 -28.11
CA LEU A 4 -6.89 14.55 -27.16
C LEU A 4 -7.62 14.59 -25.82
N LEU A 5 -6.93 14.21 -24.74
CA LEU A 5 -7.21 14.69 -23.39
C LEU A 5 -6.88 16.19 -23.29
N PRO A 6 -7.67 17.02 -22.60
CA PRO A 6 -7.44 18.46 -22.58
C PRO A 6 -6.25 18.78 -21.65
N LEU A 7 -5.25 19.43 -22.23
CA LEU A 7 -4.07 20.01 -21.56
C LEU A 7 -4.39 21.07 -20.49
N TYR A 8 -5.67 21.35 -20.22
CA TYR A 8 -6.13 22.41 -19.33
C TYR A 8 -5.99 22.09 -17.83
N ALA A 9 -5.78 20.83 -17.45
CA ALA A 9 -5.61 20.45 -16.03
C ALA A 9 -4.20 20.75 -15.48
N LEU A 10 -3.18 20.80 -16.34
CA LEU A 10 -1.78 20.95 -15.88
C LEU A 10 -1.38 22.42 -15.67
N LEU A 11 -2.02 23.37 -16.36
CA LEU A 11 -1.66 24.78 -16.27
C LEU A 11 -2.25 25.50 -15.04
N LEU A 12 -3.36 24.98 -14.49
CA LEU A 12 -4.03 25.58 -13.31
C LEU A 12 -3.39 25.20 -11.97
N LEU A 13 -2.57 24.14 -11.93
CA LEU A 13 -1.79 23.78 -10.74
C LEU A 13 -0.63 24.76 -10.47
N PHE A 14 -0.12 25.45 -11.50
CA PHE A 14 0.98 26.41 -11.37
C PHE A 14 0.58 27.78 -10.81
N LEU A 15 -0.71 28.12 -10.79
CA LEU A 15 -1.20 29.38 -10.19
C LEU A 15 -1.43 29.29 -8.68
N CYS A 16 -1.23 28.11 -8.07
CA CYS A 16 -1.40 27.91 -6.63
C CYS A 16 -0.19 28.32 -5.78
N ASP A 17 0.97 28.61 -6.38
CA ASP A 17 2.20 29.05 -5.69
C ASP A 17 2.46 30.56 -5.85
N ILE A 18 1.41 31.39 -5.80
CA ILE A 18 1.61 32.83 -5.61
C ILE A 18 1.79 33.08 -4.12
N ASN A 19 3.05 33.16 -3.72
CA ASN A 19 3.54 33.58 -2.40
C ASN A 19 2.82 34.85 -1.89
N PRO A 20 1.99 34.79 -0.83
CA PRO A 20 1.74 35.95 -0.01
C PRO A 20 2.79 35.91 1.11
N ALA A 21 3.86 36.68 0.92
CA ALA A 21 4.85 36.95 1.96
C ALA A 21 4.16 37.64 3.15
N ASN A 22 3.55 36.86 4.06
CA ASN A 22 3.18 37.13 5.46
C ASN A 22 2.19 36.12 6.10
N ALA A 23 1.77 35.03 5.44
CA ALA A 23 0.82 34.07 6.02
C ALA A 23 1.51 32.86 6.70
N ASN A 24 1.79 32.93 8.01
CA ASN A 24 2.48 31.88 8.76
C ASN A 24 1.58 30.75 9.34
N SER A 25 0.25 30.81 9.19
CA SER A 25 -0.68 29.75 9.68
C SER A 25 -1.53 29.11 8.58
N TYR A 26 -1.98 27.85 8.76
CA TYR A 26 -2.86 27.19 7.77
C TYR A 26 -4.21 27.92 7.63
N TYR A 27 -4.71 28.51 8.72
CA TYR A 27 -5.94 29.30 8.70
C TYR A 27 -5.80 30.52 7.79
N ASP A 28 -4.70 31.27 7.91
CA ASP A 28 -4.47 32.47 7.11
C ASP A 28 -4.35 32.14 5.61
N LYS A 29 -3.74 31.01 5.27
CA LYS A 29 -3.66 30.52 3.88
C LYS A 29 -5.05 30.24 3.31
N VAL A 30 -5.89 29.54 4.05
CA VAL A 30 -7.26 29.20 3.61
C VAL A 30 -8.13 30.46 3.52
N LEU A 31 -7.99 31.38 4.48
CA LEU A 31 -8.68 32.68 4.45
C LEU A 31 -8.25 33.55 3.28
N ALA A 32 -6.95 33.59 2.95
CA ALA A 32 -6.43 34.31 1.79
C ALA A 32 -7.03 33.76 0.47
N HIS A 33 -7.11 32.43 0.33
CA HIS A 33 -7.79 31.82 -0.82
C HIS A 33 -9.29 32.15 -0.85
N SER A 34 -9.96 32.16 0.30
CA SER A 34 -11.36 32.58 0.40
C SER A 34 -11.59 34.03 -0.06
N ARG A 35 -10.68 34.96 0.29
CA ARG A 35 -10.68 36.36 -0.21
C ARG A 35 -10.52 36.45 -1.71
N ILE A 36 -9.60 35.68 -2.29
CA ILE A 36 -9.39 35.65 -3.74
C ILE A 36 -10.67 35.21 -4.46
N ARG A 37 -11.36 34.18 -3.95
CA ARG A 37 -12.63 33.68 -4.51
C ARG A 37 -13.80 34.65 -4.35
N GLY A 38 -13.80 35.48 -3.30
CA GLY A 38 -14.82 36.48 -3.03
C GLY A 38 -14.62 37.81 -3.76
N ARG A 39 -13.47 38.02 -4.41
CA ARG A 39 -13.05 39.31 -4.96
C ARG A 39 -14.06 39.95 -5.92
N ASP A 40 -14.74 39.14 -6.73
CA ASP A 40 -15.71 39.63 -7.72
C ASP A 40 -16.99 40.19 -7.09
N GLN A 41 -17.28 39.82 -5.84
CA GLN A 41 -18.43 40.33 -5.08
C GLN A 41 -18.16 41.69 -4.42
N GLY A 42 -16.90 42.14 -4.41
CA GLY A 42 -16.46 43.43 -3.88
C GLY A 42 -15.30 43.32 -2.88
N PRO A 43 -14.82 44.47 -2.34
CA PRO A 43 -13.70 44.50 -1.41
C PRO A 43 -14.01 43.72 -0.12
N ASN A 44 -13.01 43.01 0.41
CA ASN A 44 -13.07 42.28 1.68
C ASN A 44 -14.23 41.28 1.83
N VAL A 45 -14.71 40.73 0.70
CA VAL A 45 -15.67 39.62 0.70
C VAL A 45 -14.93 38.29 0.71
N CYS A 46 -15.37 37.37 1.55
CA CYS A 46 -14.87 36.02 1.66
C CYS A 46 -15.91 35.04 1.14
N ALA A 47 -15.45 34.02 0.43
CA ALA A 47 -16.29 32.93 -0.05
C ALA A 47 -16.22 31.74 0.93
N LEU A 48 -17.37 31.32 1.45
CA LEU A 48 -17.52 30.19 2.36
C LEU A 48 -18.34 29.09 1.70
N GLN A 49 -18.09 27.83 2.08
CA GLN A 49 -18.98 26.73 1.73
C GLN A 49 -19.88 26.41 2.91
N GLN A 50 -21.20 26.41 2.66
CA GLN A 50 -22.20 25.94 3.61
C GLN A 50 -22.70 24.57 3.17
N ILE A 51 -22.77 23.61 4.10
CA ILE A 51 -23.32 22.29 3.83
C ILE A 51 -24.84 22.40 3.63
N LEU A 52 -25.37 21.84 2.53
CA LEU A 52 -26.81 21.88 2.27
C LEU A 52 -27.60 21.22 3.39
N GLY A 53 -28.64 21.91 3.86
CA GLY A 53 -29.50 21.44 4.95
C GLY A 53 -28.94 21.69 6.35
N THR A 54 -27.76 22.29 6.50
CA THR A 54 -27.19 22.66 7.81
C THR A 54 -26.79 24.14 7.85
N LYS A 55 -26.54 24.66 9.05
CA LYS A 55 -25.95 26.01 9.25
C LYS A 55 -24.41 25.99 9.27
N LYS A 56 -23.77 24.83 9.06
CA LYS A 56 -22.30 24.71 9.15
C LYS A 56 -21.62 25.34 7.95
N LYS A 57 -20.75 26.31 8.22
CA LYS A 57 -19.97 27.07 7.23
C LYS A 57 -18.48 26.81 7.41
N TYR A 58 -17.76 26.71 6.30
CA TYR A 58 -16.33 26.45 6.28
C TYR A 58 -15.60 27.40 5.32
N PHE A 59 -14.48 27.95 5.80
CA PHE A 59 -13.41 28.39 4.91
C PHE A 59 -12.70 27.13 4.42
N SER A 60 -12.93 26.74 3.17
CA SER A 60 -12.42 25.46 2.67
C SER A 60 -11.12 25.59 1.89
N SER A 61 -10.28 24.56 2.01
CA SER A 61 -9.08 24.40 1.20
C SER A 61 -9.43 24.34 -0.30
N CYS A 62 -8.45 24.56 -1.18
CA CYS A 62 -8.68 24.45 -2.64
C CYS A 62 -9.19 23.06 -3.03
N LYS A 63 -8.67 22.00 -2.40
CA LYS A 63 -9.11 20.62 -2.65
C LYS A 63 -10.61 20.46 -2.39
N ASN A 64 -11.07 20.86 -1.21
CA ASN A 64 -12.49 20.72 -0.83
C ASN A 64 -13.39 21.68 -1.61
N TRP A 65 -12.90 22.87 -1.95
CA TRP A 65 -13.64 23.85 -2.76
C TRP A 65 -14.04 23.28 -4.12
N TYR A 66 -13.10 22.71 -4.87
CA TYR A 66 -13.37 22.15 -6.20
C TYR A 66 -14.19 20.86 -6.17
N GLN A 67 -14.16 20.13 -5.05
CA GLN A 67 -15.03 18.96 -4.86
C GLN A 67 -16.51 19.35 -4.74
N GLY A 68 -16.82 20.58 -4.31
CA GLY A 68 -18.20 21.06 -4.15
C GLY A 68 -19.02 20.33 -3.08
N ALA A 69 -18.35 19.53 -2.24
CA ALA A 69 -18.95 18.73 -1.18
C ALA A 69 -18.05 18.71 0.06
N ILE A 70 -18.66 18.66 1.24
CA ILE A 70 -18.01 18.46 2.53
C ILE A 70 -18.76 17.32 3.23
N CYS A 71 -18.04 16.33 3.76
CA CYS A 71 -18.62 15.14 4.37
C CYS A 71 -19.69 14.47 3.48
N GLY A 72 -19.41 14.28 2.19
CA GLY A 72 -20.31 13.66 1.22
C GLY A 72 -21.58 14.47 0.88
N LYS A 73 -21.82 15.60 1.55
CA LYS A 73 -22.97 16.48 1.30
C LYS A 73 -22.56 17.63 0.38
N LYS A 74 -23.39 17.91 -0.61
CA LYS A 74 -23.21 19.07 -1.51
C LYS A 74 -23.20 20.36 -0.69
N THR A 75 -22.39 21.31 -1.14
CA THR A 75 -22.29 22.64 -0.51
C THR A 75 -22.80 23.73 -1.43
N THR A 76 -23.31 24.80 -0.84
CA THR A 76 -23.55 26.08 -1.52
C THR A 76 -22.48 27.08 -1.17
N VAL A 77 -22.09 27.90 -2.14
CA VAL A 77 -21.16 28.99 -1.90
C VAL A 77 -21.92 30.19 -1.33
N LEU A 78 -21.45 30.69 -0.20
CA LEU A 78 -21.96 31.88 0.47
C LEU A 78 -20.89 32.97 0.45
N TYR A 79 -21.30 34.21 0.22
CA TYR A 79 -20.42 35.37 0.20
C TYR A 79 -20.72 36.30 1.37
N GLU A 80 -19.82 36.32 2.33
CA GLU A 80 -19.93 37.13 3.55
C GLU A 80 -18.74 38.07 3.68
N CYS A 81 -18.85 39.06 4.55
CA CYS A 81 -17.67 39.88 4.85
C CYS A 81 -16.61 39.01 5.52
N CYS A 82 -15.36 39.21 5.09
CA CYS A 82 -14.25 38.60 5.77
C CYS A 82 -14.20 39.07 7.23
N PRO A 83 -13.62 38.26 8.15
CA PRO A 83 -13.46 38.66 9.55
C PRO A 83 -12.81 40.05 9.66
N GLY A 84 -13.44 40.94 10.46
CA GLY A 84 -13.05 42.33 10.66
C GLY A 84 -13.67 43.37 9.71
N TYR A 85 -14.52 42.98 8.76
CA TYR A 85 -15.14 43.89 7.78
C TYR A 85 -16.67 43.84 7.79
N MET A 86 -17.31 44.93 7.38
CA MET A 86 -18.77 45.04 7.29
C MET A 86 -19.23 45.71 5.99
N ARG A 87 -20.50 45.49 5.65
CA ARG A 87 -21.15 46.13 4.51
C ARG A 87 -21.53 47.57 4.86
N MET A 88 -21.56 48.45 3.86
CA MET A 88 -22.17 49.77 3.96
C MET A 88 -23.31 49.87 2.96
N GLU A 89 -24.37 50.58 3.34
CA GLU A 89 -25.55 50.76 2.50
C GLU A 89 -25.18 51.43 1.17
N GLY A 90 -25.71 50.90 0.07
CA GLY A 90 -25.42 51.40 -1.29
C GLY A 90 -24.03 51.04 -1.85
N MET A 91 -23.14 50.38 -1.10
CA MET A 91 -21.81 49.99 -1.58
C MET A 91 -21.70 48.48 -1.85
N LYS A 92 -20.90 48.11 -2.87
CA LYS A 92 -20.61 46.70 -3.18
C LYS A 92 -19.58 46.12 -2.19
N GLY A 93 -19.76 44.85 -1.82
CA GLY A 93 -18.86 44.13 -0.93
C GLY A 93 -18.87 44.63 0.51
N CYS A 94 -17.70 44.62 1.14
CA CYS A 94 -17.49 44.98 2.54
C CYS A 94 -16.40 46.07 2.66
N PRO A 95 -16.71 47.32 2.26
CA PRO A 95 -15.71 48.38 2.17
C PRO A 95 -15.31 48.95 3.54
N ALA A 96 -16.11 48.73 4.58
CA ALA A 96 -15.85 49.25 5.92
C ALA A 96 -15.19 48.18 6.80
N VAL A 97 -14.31 48.64 7.69
CA VAL A 97 -13.78 47.84 8.80
C VAL A 97 -14.81 47.89 9.93
N MET A 98 -15.03 46.77 10.61
CA MET A 98 -15.89 46.74 11.79
C MET A 98 -15.32 47.68 12.86
N PRO A 99 -16.17 48.45 13.57
CA PRO A 99 -15.69 49.29 14.65
C PRO A 99 -15.01 48.41 15.70
N ILE A 100 -13.85 48.86 16.19
CA ILE A 100 -13.23 48.24 17.34
C ILE A 100 -13.93 48.74 18.59
N ASP A 101 -14.29 47.80 19.44
CA ASP A 101 -14.86 48.06 20.76
C ASP A 101 -14.08 47.26 21.80
N HIS A 102 -14.36 47.42 23.10
CA HIS A 102 -13.86 46.49 24.10
C HIS A 102 -14.42 45.08 23.87
N VAL A 103 -13.83 44.07 24.52
CA VAL A 103 -14.18 42.66 24.30
C VAL A 103 -15.68 42.41 24.49
N TYR A 104 -16.31 43.00 25.52
CA TYR A 104 -17.77 42.89 25.72
C TYR A 104 -18.60 43.41 24.54
N GLY A 105 -18.30 44.59 24.01
CA GLY A 105 -19.03 45.17 22.87
C GLY A 105 -18.80 44.36 21.62
N THR A 106 -17.57 43.84 21.45
CA THR A 106 -17.17 42.98 20.34
C THR A 106 -17.98 41.68 20.29
N LEU A 107 -18.40 41.12 21.43
CA LEU A 107 -19.30 39.96 21.46
C LEU A 107 -20.61 40.24 20.69
N GLY A 108 -21.17 41.45 20.85
CA GLY A 108 -22.34 41.90 20.10
C GLY A 108 -22.06 42.06 18.61
N ILE A 109 -20.91 42.63 18.22
CA ILE A 109 -20.60 42.85 16.80
C ILE A 109 -20.41 41.52 16.05
N VAL A 110 -19.91 40.48 16.72
CA VAL A 110 -19.73 39.14 16.13
C VAL A 110 -20.98 38.26 16.25
N GLY A 111 -22.06 38.77 16.83
CA GLY A 111 -23.34 38.08 16.97
C GLY A 111 -23.41 37.06 18.11
N ALA A 112 -22.41 37.01 19.01
CA ALA A 112 -22.41 36.14 20.19
C ALA A 112 -23.21 36.76 21.35
N THR A 113 -24.46 37.12 21.08
CA THR A 113 -25.34 37.88 21.99
C THR A 113 -25.68 37.11 23.26
N THR A 114 -25.80 35.78 23.20
CA THR A 114 -26.03 34.96 24.40
C THR A 114 -24.81 35.00 25.33
N THR A 115 -23.60 34.86 24.78
CA THR A 115 -22.34 35.00 25.54
C THR A 115 -22.19 36.41 26.10
N GLN A 116 -22.60 37.44 25.35
CA GLN A 116 -22.62 38.83 25.82
C GLN A 116 -23.57 39.00 27.02
N HIS A 117 -24.80 38.50 26.92
CA HIS A 117 -25.77 38.54 28.01
C HIS A 117 -25.27 37.80 29.25
N TYR A 118 -24.72 36.59 29.09
CA TYR A 118 -24.13 35.84 30.19
C TYR A 118 -22.93 36.54 30.84
N SER A 119 -22.13 37.26 30.06
CA SER A 119 -21.04 38.10 30.59
C SER A 119 -21.56 39.28 31.41
N ASP A 120 -22.74 39.81 31.08
CA ASP A 120 -23.40 40.90 31.83
C ASP A 120 -23.93 40.40 33.18
N VAL A 121 -24.73 39.34 33.18
CA VAL A 121 -25.37 38.82 34.40
C VAL A 121 -24.41 38.15 35.38
N SER A 122 -23.22 37.72 34.92
CA SER A 122 -22.17 37.12 35.76
C SER A 122 -21.19 38.15 36.34
N LYS A 123 -21.38 39.45 36.07
CA LYS A 123 -20.46 40.56 36.42
C LYS A 123 -19.08 40.51 35.74
N LEU A 124 -18.89 39.62 34.76
CA LEU A 124 -17.68 39.59 33.94
C LEU A 124 -17.52 40.86 33.11
N ARG A 125 -18.63 41.49 32.71
CA ARG A 125 -18.65 42.69 31.86
C ARG A 125 -17.67 43.77 32.30
N GLU A 126 -17.66 44.16 33.57
CA GLU A 126 -16.80 45.24 34.07
C GLU A 126 -15.30 44.95 33.83
N GLU A 127 -14.90 43.68 33.94
CA GLU A 127 -13.53 43.25 33.65
C GLU A 127 -13.19 43.38 32.16
N ILE A 128 -14.07 42.89 31.29
CA ILE A 128 -13.84 42.83 29.84
C ILE A 128 -14.18 44.13 29.09
N GLU A 129 -14.76 45.12 29.76
CA GLU A 129 -14.79 46.54 29.34
C GLU A 129 -13.55 47.30 29.83
N GLY A 130 -12.96 46.85 30.95
CA GLY A 130 -11.86 47.50 31.63
C GLY A 130 -10.48 47.33 30.99
N LYS A 131 -9.45 47.67 31.77
CA LYS A 131 -8.05 47.59 31.34
C LYS A 131 -7.59 46.13 31.33
N GLY A 132 -6.94 45.72 30.24
CA GLY A 132 -6.36 44.39 30.13
C GLY A 132 -6.06 44.02 28.69
N SER A 133 -5.63 42.78 28.48
CA SER A 133 -5.48 42.20 27.15
C SER A 133 -6.04 40.79 27.17
N TYR A 134 -7.20 40.56 26.58
CA TYR A 134 -7.93 39.29 26.69
C TYR A 134 -8.04 38.57 25.35
N THR A 135 -8.15 37.24 25.40
CA THR A 135 -8.70 36.42 24.32
C THR A 135 -9.96 35.77 24.83
N TYR A 136 -11.07 35.94 24.11
CA TYR A 136 -12.35 35.32 24.46
C TYR A 136 -12.74 34.32 23.37
N PHE A 137 -12.76 33.03 23.71
CA PHE A 137 -13.36 31.99 22.88
C PHE A 137 -14.87 31.94 23.11
N ALA A 138 -15.60 32.88 22.50
CA ALA A 138 -17.02 33.08 22.75
C ALA A 138 -17.88 32.01 22.06
N PRO A 139 -18.66 31.20 22.80
CA PRO A 139 -19.62 30.31 22.15
C PRO A 139 -20.65 31.11 21.35
N SER A 140 -21.01 30.57 20.18
CA SER A 140 -22.13 31.10 19.38
C SER A 140 -23.47 30.94 20.10
N ASN A 141 -24.52 31.60 19.61
CA ASN A 141 -25.86 31.43 20.19
C ASN A 141 -26.33 29.98 20.03
N GLU A 142 -26.08 29.38 18.86
CA GLU A 142 -26.36 27.97 18.59
C GLU A 142 -25.58 27.04 19.53
N ALA A 143 -24.35 27.39 19.91
CA ALA A 143 -23.57 26.61 20.87
C ALA A 143 -24.25 26.52 22.24
N TRP A 144 -24.84 27.62 22.72
CA TRP A 144 -25.61 27.65 23.97
C TRP A 144 -26.97 26.97 23.85
N GLU A 145 -27.61 27.00 22.68
CA GLU A 145 -28.84 26.26 22.41
C GLU A 145 -28.61 24.75 22.40
N ASN A 146 -27.44 24.30 21.91
CA ASN A 146 -27.06 22.89 21.84
C ASN A 146 -26.47 22.36 23.16
N LEU A 147 -26.21 23.22 24.15
CA LEU A 147 -25.75 22.79 25.46
C LEU A 147 -26.86 22.01 26.17
N ASP A 148 -26.50 20.94 26.88
CA ASP A 148 -27.43 20.16 27.68
C ASP A 148 -28.28 21.07 28.59
N SER A 149 -29.58 20.82 28.64
CA SER A 149 -30.54 21.70 29.30
C SER A 149 -30.36 21.76 30.82
N ASP A 150 -29.86 20.69 31.44
CA ASP A 150 -29.60 20.65 32.87
C ASP A 150 -28.31 21.39 33.20
N ILE A 151 -27.26 21.21 32.38
CA ILE A 151 -26.01 21.99 32.52
C ILE A 151 -26.31 23.48 32.35
N ARG A 152 -27.04 23.86 31.29
CA ARG A 152 -27.38 25.27 31.01
C ARG A 152 -28.15 25.90 32.16
N ARG A 153 -29.20 25.22 32.65
CA ARG A 153 -29.99 25.70 33.79
C ARG A 153 -29.17 25.78 35.08
N GLY A 154 -28.23 24.85 35.29
CA GLY A 154 -27.28 24.90 36.39
C GLY A 154 -26.44 26.18 36.39
N LEU A 155 -25.93 26.56 35.22
CA LEU A 155 -25.17 27.81 35.04
C LEU A 155 -26.05 29.05 35.27
N GLU A 156 -27.27 29.07 34.72
CA GLU A 156 -28.20 30.19 34.86
C GLU A 156 -28.70 30.39 36.31
N ASN A 157 -28.80 29.32 37.09
CA ASN A 157 -29.21 29.40 38.50
C ASN A 157 -28.10 29.93 39.42
N ASN A 158 -26.83 29.85 39.00
CA ASN A 158 -25.69 30.32 39.79
C ASN A 158 -24.76 31.22 38.97
N VAL A 159 -25.30 32.39 38.59
CA VAL A 159 -24.62 33.33 37.70
C VAL A 159 -23.31 33.91 38.28
N ASN A 160 -23.23 34.08 39.60
CA ASN A 160 -22.09 34.73 40.25
C ASN A 160 -20.87 33.80 40.42
N VAL A 161 -21.07 32.48 40.36
CA VAL A 161 -19.99 31.50 40.58
C VAL A 161 -19.87 30.59 39.38
N GLU A 162 -20.85 29.74 39.10
CA GLU A 162 -20.73 28.70 38.07
C GLU A 162 -20.65 29.32 36.66
N LEU A 163 -21.54 30.26 36.34
CA LEU A 163 -21.50 30.93 35.04
C LEU A 163 -20.22 31.76 34.88
N LEU A 164 -19.84 32.55 35.89
CA LEU A 164 -18.61 33.34 35.84
C LEU A 164 -17.38 32.45 35.62
N ASN A 165 -17.27 31.36 36.38
CA ASN A 165 -16.19 30.38 36.26
C ASN A 165 -16.17 29.74 34.87
N ALA A 166 -17.34 29.35 34.35
CA ALA A 166 -17.47 28.80 33.00
C ALA A 166 -17.03 29.82 31.94
N LEU A 167 -17.40 31.10 32.06
CA LEU A 167 -16.97 32.11 31.09
C LEU A 167 -15.46 32.40 31.20
N HIS A 168 -14.90 32.47 32.41
CA HIS A 168 -13.44 32.59 32.60
C HIS A 168 -12.67 31.39 32.05
N SER A 169 -13.26 30.19 32.04
CA SER A 169 -12.64 29.02 31.39
C SER A 169 -12.54 29.16 29.87
N HIS A 170 -13.34 30.04 29.26
CA HIS A 170 -13.28 30.37 27.83
C HIS A 170 -12.32 31.53 27.51
N MET A 171 -11.64 32.07 28.53
CA MET A 171 -10.84 33.28 28.40
C MET A 171 -9.36 33.04 28.71
N VAL A 172 -8.51 33.85 28.07
CA VAL A 172 -7.07 33.92 28.33
C VAL A 172 -6.70 35.38 28.62
N ASN A 173 -5.82 35.60 29.59
CA ASN A 173 -5.38 36.94 30.03
C ASN A 173 -4.31 37.59 29.11
N LYS A 174 -4.26 37.18 27.83
CA LYS A 174 -3.42 37.75 26.78
C LYS A 174 -4.17 37.72 25.45
N ARG A 175 -3.89 38.67 24.56
CA ARG A 175 -4.38 38.64 23.17
C ARG A 175 -3.63 37.60 22.33
N MET A 176 -4.35 36.60 21.83
CA MET A 176 -3.86 35.47 21.04
C MET A 176 -4.65 35.40 19.73
N LEU A 177 -4.00 35.66 18.59
CA LEU A 177 -4.62 35.51 17.27
C LEU A 177 -4.54 34.05 16.80
N THR A 178 -5.31 33.65 15.78
CA THR A 178 -5.29 32.27 15.24
C THR A 178 -3.89 31.83 14.81
N LYS A 179 -3.03 32.76 14.36
CA LYS A 179 -1.62 32.48 14.03
C LYS A 179 -0.75 32.15 15.26
N ASP A 180 -1.17 32.60 16.44
CA ASP A 180 -0.50 32.34 17.72
C ASP A 180 -1.01 31.04 18.34
N LEU A 181 -2.21 30.58 17.94
CA LEU A 181 -2.86 29.32 18.32
C LEU A 181 -2.22 28.12 17.58
N LYS A 182 -1.02 27.74 17.99
CA LYS A 182 -0.27 26.63 17.39
C LYS A 182 -0.89 25.26 17.74
N HIS A 183 -0.73 24.30 16.83
CA HIS A 183 -1.15 22.91 17.05
C HIS A 183 -0.44 22.29 18.27
N GLY A 184 -1.20 21.62 19.14
CA GLY A 184 -0.72 20.98 20.37
C GLY A 184 -0.42 21.95 21.51
N MET A 185 -0.78 23.23 21.38
CA MET A 185 -0.55 24.21 22.44
C MET A 185 -1.60 24.06 23.55
N VAL A 186 -1.16 24.07 24.81
CA VAL A 186 -2.05 24.14 25.98
C VAL A 186 -1.92 25.52 26.59
N ILE A 187 -3.02 26.28 26.63
CA ILE A 187 -3.05 27.65 27.14
C ILE A 187 -3.78 27.67 28.48
N PRO A 188 -3.22 28.23 29.56
CA PRO A 188 -3.96 28.39 30.80
C PRO A 188 -5.10 29.40 30.60
N SER A 189 -6.31 28.98 30.92
CA SER A 189 -7.47 29.87 30.97
C SER A 189 -7.45 30.76 32.21
N MET A 190 -8.34 31.74 32.26
CA MET A 190 -8.49 32.64 33.41
C MET A 190 -9.18 31.98 34.61
N TYR A 191 -9.78 30.80 34.44
CA TYR A 191 -10.37 30.04 35.54
C TYR A 191 -9.42 28.94 36.01
N ASN A 192 -8.90 29.08 37.24
CA ASN A 192 -8.05 28.09 37.92
C ASN A 192 -6.87 27.54 37.07
N ASN A 193 -6.37 28.34 36.12
CA ASN A 193 -5.37 27.94 35.13
C ASN A 193 -5.72 26.64 34.35
N LEU A 194 -7.01 26.35 34.17
CA LEU A 194 -7.44 25.17 33.40
C LEU A 194 -6.90 25.26 31.97
N GLY A 195 -6.35 24.15 31.47
CA GLY A 195 -5.73 24.10 30.14
C GLY A 195 -6.76 24.12 29.01
N LEU A 196 -6.57 25.04 28.07
CA LEU A 196 -7.24 25.10 26.78
C LEU A 196 -6.36 24.44 25.71
N PHE A 197 -6.83 23.33 25.15
CA PHE A 197 -6.14 22.50 24.19
C PHE A 197 -6.39 22.99 22.78
N ILE A 198 -5.35 23.52 22.15
CA ILE A 198 -5.41 24.13 20.83
C ILE A 198 -4.93 23.14 19.77
N ASN A 199 -5.77 22.87 18.78
CA ASN A 199 -5.39 22.09 17.61
C ASN A 199 -5.60 22.88 16.33
N HIS A 200 -4.53 23.00 15.54
CA HIS A 200 -4.55 23.64 14.23
C HIS A 200 -4.31 22.57 13.16
N TYR A 201 -5.24 22.43 12.22
CA TYR A 201 -5.22 21.38 11.19
C TYR A 201 -4.74 21.92 9.83
N PRO A 202 -4.16 21.07 8.96
CA PRO A 202 -3.68 21.49 7.64
C PRO A 202 -4.77 22.05 6.71
N ASN A 203 -6.03 21.68 6.93
CA ASN A 203 -7.17 22.19 6.19
C ASN A 203 -7.65 23.58 6.65
N GLY A 204 -6.94 24.21 7.59
CA GLY A 204 -7.23 25.54 8.12
C GLY A 204 -8.19 25.55 9.31
N VAL A 205 -8.76 24.40 9.69
CA VAL A 205 -9.60 24.30 10.89
C VAL A 205 -8.74 24.53 12.14
N VAL A 206 -9.24 25.37 13.05
CA VAL A 206 -8.67 25.61 14.37
C VAL A 206 -9.71 25.20 15.40
N THR A 207 -9.29 24.46 16.42
CA THR A 207 -10.16 24.02 17.51
C THR A 207 -9.56 24.33 18.88
N VAL A 208 -10.44 24.55 19.86
CA VAL A 208 -10.12 24.74 21.28
C VAL A 208 -10.95 23.72 22.07
N ASN A 209 -10.31 22.75 22.73
CA ASN A 209 -10.97 21.57 23.31
C ASN A 209 -11.98 20.94 22.33
N CYS A 210 -11.56 20.75 21.07
CA CYS A 210 -12.39 20.29 19.96
C CYS A 210 -13.60 21.15 19.56
N ALA A 211 -13.80 22.33 20.17
CA ALA A 211 -14.70 23.37 19.67
C ALA A 211 -14.06 24.09 18.49
N ARG A 212 -14.70 24.07 17.32
CA ARG A 212 -14.19 24.73 16.12
C ARG A 212 -14.37 26.24 16.21
N VAL A 213 -13.32 26.98 15.85
CA VAL A 213 -13.39 28.42 15.64
C VAL A 213 -14.13 28.70 14.33
N ILE A 214 -15.33 29.29 14.43
CA ILE A 214 -16.17 29.68 13.29
C ILE A 214 -15.67 31.02 12.72
N HIS A 215 -15.53 32.02 13.58
CA HIS A 215 -15.07 33.36 13.23
C HIS A 215 -13.89 33.74 14.13
N GLY A 216 -12.68 33.70 13.58
CA GLY A 216 -11.47 34.08 14.32
C GLY A 216 -11.04 35.52 14.09
N ASN A 217 -10.21 36.02 15.01
CA ASN A 217 -9.45 37.28 14.94
C ASN A 217 -10.30 38.57 14.94
N GLN A 218 -11.37 38.61 15.73
CA GLN A 218 -12.17 39.83 15.86
C GLN A 218 -11.52 40.74 16.91
N ILE A 219 -10.80 41.76 16.43
CA ILE A 219 -9.95 42.61 17.26
C ILE A 219 -10.81 43.54 18.13
N ALA A 220 -10.51 43.55 19.43
CA ALA A 220 -11.08 44.46 20.41
C ALA A 220 -10.01 45.45 20.92
N THR A 221 -10.42 46.58 21.50
CA THR A 221 -9.53 47.59 22.06
C THR A 221 -8.65 47.03 23.19
N ASN A 222 -9.19 46.11 23.99
CA ASN A 222 -8.52 45.43 25.09
C ASN A 222 -8.39 43.91 24.84
N GLY A 223 -8.42 43.42 23.59
CA GLY A 223 -8.31 41.98 23.34
C GLY A 223 -8.61 41.48 21.93
N VAL A 224 -9.09 40.24 21.86
CA VAL A 224 -9.59 39.58 20.64
C VAL A 224 -10.70 38.59 20.99
N VAL A 225 -11.71 38.49 20.12
CA VAL A 225 -12.79 37.50 20.21
C VAL A 225 -12.65 36.48 19.09
N HIS A 226 -12.84 35.21 19.43
CA HIS A 226 -12.99 34.09 18.50
C HIS A 226 -14.32 33.39 18.78
N VAL A 227 -15.22 33.35 17.80
CA VAL A 227 -16.50 32.65 17.95
C VAL A 227 -16.29 31.15 17.76
N ILE A 228 -16.75 30.34 18.71
CA ILE A 228 -16.64 28.87 18.69
C ILE A 228 -18.01 28.18 18.57
N ASP A 229 -18.00 26.94 18.07
CA ASP A 229 -19.22 26.19 17.72
C ASP A 229 -19.86 25.40 18.86
N ARG A 230 -19.24 25.35 20.03
CA ARG A 230 -19.77 24.71 21.25
C ARG A 230 -19.28 25.42 22.50
N VAL A 231 -20.01 25.25 23.59
CA VAL A 231 -19.58 25.68 24.92
C VAL A 231 -18.49 24.71 25.41
N LEU A 232 -17.38 25.25 25.89
CA LEU A 232 -16.28 24.47 26.47
C LEU A 232 -16.70 23.95 27.84
N THR A 233 -16.52 22.65 28.05
CA THR A 233 -16.74 21.99 29.33
C THR A 233 -15.41 21.67 30.01
N GLN A 234 -15.47 21.25 31.27
CA GLN A 234 -14.31 20.64 31.93
C GLN A 234 -13.87 19.40 31.15
N ILE A 235 -12.57 19.28 30.92
CA ILE A 235 -11.97 18.14 30.24
C ILE A 235 -11.74 17.00 31.23
N GLY A 236 -11.73 15.76 30.74
CA GLY A 236 -11.36 14.59 31.55
C GLY A 236 -9.88 14.60 31.93
N THR A 237 -9.55 13.95 33.06
CA THR A 237 -8.18 13.88 33.59
C THR A 237 -7.22 13.19 32.61
N SER A 238 -7.58 12.01 32.11
CA SER A 238 -6.86 11.29 31.06
C SER A 238 -7.78 10.32 30.33
N ILE A 239 -7.32 9.75 29.21
CA ILE A 239 -8.05 8.66 28.53
C ILE A 239 -8.21 7.47 29.48
N GLN A 240 -7.16 7.09 30.21
CA GLN A 240 -7.24 6.00 31.20
C GLN A 240 -8.34 6.26 32.23
N ASP A 241 -8.36 7.44 32.87
CA ASP A 241 -9.34 7.74 33.92
C ASP A 241 -10.78 7.68 33.38
N PHE A 242 -10.99 8.12 32.14
CA PHE A 242 -12.29 8.01 31.48
C PHE A 242 -12.70 6.55 31.26
N LEU A 243 -11.77 5.70 30.77
CA LEU A 243 -12.03 4.27 30.61
C LEU A 243 -12.33 3.55 31.92
N GLU A 244 -11.77 4.03 33.04
CA GLU A 244 -12.01 3.45 34.36
C GLU A 244 -13.36 3.85 34.97
N ALA A 245 -13.89 5.01 34.57
CA ALA A 245 -15.13 5.58 35.08
C ALA A 245 -16.38 5.26 34.24
N GLU A 246 -16.22 4.98 32.95
CA GLU A 246 -17.33 4.75 32.02
C GLU A 246 -17.73 3.25 31.97
N ASP A 247 -18.91 2.93 32.48
CA ASP A 247 -19.44 1.55 32.56
C ASP A 247 -19.62 0.91 31.17
N ASP A 248 -20.02 1.71 30.18
CA ASP A 248 -20.21 1.29 28.78
C ASP A 248 -18.90 0.85 28.09
N LEU A 249 -17.74 1.05 28.74
CA LEU A 249 -16.41 0.69 28.23
C LEU A 249 -15.74 -0.42 29.04
N SER A 250 -16.46 -1.10 29.95
CA SER A 250 -15.92 -2.16 30.81
C SER A 250 -15.19 -3.28 30.05
N SER A 251 -15.72 -3.70 28.89
CA SER A 251 -15.10 -4.73 28.04
C SER A 251 -13.78 -4.26 27.43
N PHE A 252 -13.74 -3.01 26.94
CA PHE A 252 -12.52 -2.42 26.38
C PHE A 252 -11.47 -2.20 27.48
N ARG A 253 -11.88 -1.74 28.66
CA ARG A 253 -11.01 -1.60 29.83
C ARG A 253 -10.36 -2.93 30.21
N ALA A 254 -11.13 -4.01 30.30
CA ALA A 254 -10.62 -5.34 30.63
C ALA A 254 -9.59 -5.82 29.59
N ALA A 255 -9.85 -5.59 28.29
CA ALA A 255 -8.90 -5.88 27.22
C ALA A 255 -7.63 -5.03 27.33
N ALA A 256 -7.75 -3.73 27.58
CA ALA A 256 -6.62 -2.81 27.74
C ALA A 256 -5.72 -3.17 28.94
N ILE A 257 -6.30 -3.68 30.04
CA ILE A 257 -5.55 -4.21 31.19
C ILE A 257 -4.80 -5.47 30.78
N THR A 258 -5.46 -6.40 30.10
CA THR A 258 -4.86 -7.69 29.67
C THR A 258 -3.70 -7.49 28.69
N SER A 259 -3.77 -6.46 27.85
CA SER A 259 -2.73 -6.12 26.87
C SER A 259 -1.65 -5.15 27.40
N ASP A 260 -1.61 -4.86 28.71
CA ASP A 260 -0.67 -3.92 29.33
C ASP A 260 -0.68 -2.50 28.71
N LEU A 261 -1.80 -2.07 28.11
CA LEU A 261 -1.91 -0.79 27.39
C LEU A 261 -2.64 0.31 28.18
N LEU A 262 -3.40 -0.05 29.21
CA LEU A 262 -4.18 0.94 29.97
C LEU A 262 -3.29 2.03 30.58
N GLU A 263 -2.13 1.67 31.14
CA GLU A 263 -1.20 2.65 31.72
C GLU A 263 -0.64 3.61 30.66
N SER A 264 -0.43 3.14 29.42
CA SER A 264 0.05 4.00 28.34
C SER A 264 -0.97 5.09 27.97
N LEU A 265 -2.26 4.81 28.16
CA LEU A 265 -3.36 5.76 27.95
C LEU A 265 -3.56 6.74 29.11
N GLY A 266 -2.83 6.59 30.23
CA GLY A 266 -2.77 7.57 31.31
C GLY A 266 -1.59 8.55 31.19
N ARG A 267 -0.60 8.24 30.36
CA ARG A 267 0.60 9.08 30.18
C ARG A 267 0.31 10.33 29.36
N ASP A 268 1.10 11.37 29.57
CA ASP A 268 1.01 12.61 28.78
C ASP A 268 1.24 12.30 27.28
N GLY A 269 0.41 12.89 26.41
CA GLY A 269 0.40 12.60 24.98
C GLY A 269 -0.71 13.35 24.25
N HIS A 270 -0.88 13.07 22.95
CA HIS A 270 -1.93 13.65 22.10
C HIS A 270 -2.58 12.54 21.29
N PHE A 271 -3.37 11.70 21.95
CA PHE A 271 -3.96 10.52 21.34
C PHE A 271 -5.35 10.82 20.74
N THR A 272 -5.76 9.99 19.79
CA THR A 272 -7.18 9.77 19.47
C THR A 272 -7.49 8.33 19.77
N LEU A 273 -8.43 8.07 20.67
CA LEU A 273 -8.93 6.73 20.94
C LEU A 273 -10.30 6.57 20.30
N PHE A 274 -10.46 5.56 19.45
CA PHE A 274 -11.77 5.05 19.04
C PHE A 274 -12.17 3.95 20.01
N ALA A 275 -12.97 4.27 21.03
CA ALA A 275 -13.29 3.36 22.12
C ALA A 275 -14.53 2.52 21.79
N PRO A 276 -14.39 1.20 21.54
CA PRO A 276 -15.54 0.34 21.31
C PRO A 276 -16.36 0.14 22.59
N THR A 277 -17.68 0.29 22.48
CA THR A 277 -18.63 0.05 23.57
C THR A 277 -18.77 -1.44 23.90
N ASN A 278 -19.35 -1.77 25.05
CA ASN A 278 -19.70 -3.16 25.38
C ASN A 278 -20.55 -3.81 24.27
N GLU A 279 -21.52 -3.07 23.70
CA GLU A 279 -22.33 -3.52 22.56
C GLU A 279 -21.48 -3.87 21.33
N ALA A 280 -20.41 -3.11 21.07
CA ALA A 280 -19.48 -3.40 19.98
C ALA A 280 -18.78 -4.76 20.17
N PHE A 281 -18.41 -5.11 21.40
CA PHE A 281 -17.83 -6.42 21.72
C PHE A 281 -18.87 -7.55 21.64
N GLU A 282 -20.11 -7.30 22.03
CA GLU A 282 -21.21 -8.28 21.93
C GLU A 282 -21.54 -8.66 20.47
N LYS A 283 -21.29 -7.75 19.51
CA LYS A 283 -21.46 -8.02 18.06
C LYS A 283 -20.40 -8.98 17.50
N LEU A 284 -19.31 -9.25 18.22
CA LEU A 284 -18.28 -10.17 17.75
C LEU A 284 -18.79 -11.62 17.68
N PRO A 285 -18.41 -12.40 16.66
CA PRO A 285 -18.74 -13.82 16.62
C PRO A 285 -18.19 -14.56 17.86
N ARG A 286 -18.94 -15.58 18.31
CA ARG A 286 -18.56 -16.39 19.47
C ARG A 286 -17.15 -16.96 19.32
N GLY A 287 -16.34 -16.85 20.37
CA GLY A 287 -14.97 -17.35 20.42
C GLY A 287 -13.91 -16.46 19.77
N VAL A 288 -14.28 -15.44 18.95
CA VAL A 288 -13.30 -14.52 18.34
C VAL A 288 -12.60 -13.68 19.41
N LEU A 289 -13.37 -13.08 20.32
CA LEU A 289 -12.81 -12.27 21.41
C LEU A 289 -11.91 -13.10 22.32
N GLU A 290 -12.39 -14.27 22.76
CA GLU A 290 -11.61 -15.20 23.61
C GLU A 290 -10.30 -15.61 22.95
N ARG A 291 -10.33 -15.94 21.65
CA ARG A 291 -9.14 -16.25 20.86
C ARG A 291 -8.16 -15.08 20.79
N ILE A 292 -8.63 -13.87 20.55
CA ILE A 292 -7.76 -12.69 20.43
C ILE A 292 -7.17 -12.34 21.80
N MET A 293 -7.97 -12.38 22.88
CA MET A 293 -7.51 -12.07 24.24
C MET A 293 -6.56 -13.15 24.79
N GLY A 294 -6.72 -14.41 24.37
CA GLY A 294 -5.81 -15.51 24.71
C GLY A 294 -4.44 -15.43 24.03
N ASP A 295 -4.28 -14.59 23.00
CA ASP A 295 -3.01 -14.36 22.30
C ASP A 295 -2.52 -12.93 22.57
N LYS A 296 -1.45 -12.80 23.36
CA LYS A 296 -0.90 -11.49 23.75
C LYS A 296 -0.63 -10.60 22.54
N VAL A 297 -0.08 -11.14 21.45
CA VAL A 297 0.26 -10.34 20.25
C VAL A 297 -1.00 -9.89 19.53
N ALA A 298 -2.01 -10.76 19.41
CA ALA A 298 -3.28 -10.39 18.79
C ALA A 298 -4.05 -9.35 19.61
N SER A 299 -4.08 -9.51 20.94
CA SER A 299 -4.74 -8.55 21.86
C SER A 299 -4.07 -7.18 21.83
N GLU A 300 -2.74 -7.13 21.85
CA GLU A 300 -1.97 -5.88 21.78
C GLU A 300 -2.19 -5.17 20.43
N ALA A 301 -2.17 -5.92 19.33
CA ALA A 301 -2.48 -5.38 17.99
C ALA A 301 -3.91 -4.83 17.94
N LEU A 302 -4.89 -5.57 18.47
CA LEU A 302 -6.28 -5.13 18.53
C LEU A 302 -6.41 -3.78 19.26
N MET A 303 -5.81 -3.65 20.44
CA MET A 303 -5.89 -2.42 21.23
C MET A 303 -5.20 -1.25 20.52
N LYS A 304 -3.98 -1.46 20.00
CA LYS A 304 -3.22 -0.42 19.28
C LYS A 304 -3.91 0.05 18.00
N TYR A 305 -4.70 -0.80 17.36
CA TYR A 305 -5.44 -0.44 16.14
C TYR A 305 -6.58 0.57 16.38
N HIS A 306 -7.01 0.73 17.63
CA HIS A 306 -8.01 1.73 18.02
C HIS A 306 -7.40 3.10 18.38
N ILE A 307 -6.07 3.23 18.39
CA ILE A 307 -5.38 4.42 18.89
C ILE A 307 -4.59 5.08 17.76
N LEU A 308 -4.77 6.40 17.59
CA LEU A 308 -3.90 7.24 16.78
C LEU A 308 -2.94 8.02 17.68
N ASN A 309 -1.72 8.25 17.19
CA ASN A 309 -0.71 9.06 17.88
C ASN A 309 -0.85 10.57 17.59
N THR A 310 -2.02 11.01 17.11
CA THR A 310 -2.35 12.41 16.85
C THR A 310 -3.78 12.69 17.28
N LEU A 311 -4.06 13.91 17.74
CA LEU A 311 -5.39 14.33 18.19
C LEU A 311 -6.25 14.81 17.02
N GLN A 312 -7.31 14.06 16.72
CA GLN A 312 -8.25 14.30 15.63
C GLN A 312 -9.64 14.60 16.17
N CYS A 313 -9.95 15.89 16.31
CA CYS A 313 -11.30 16.36 16.63
C CYS A 313 -12.24 16.11 15.43
N SER A 314 -13.52 15.84 15.71
CA SER A 314 -14.50 15.50 14.68
C SER A 314 -14.67 16.62 13.63
N GLU A 315 -14.68 17.88 14.07
CA GLU A 315 -14.83 19.06 13.21
C GLU A 315 -13.59 19.34 12.31
N ALA A 316 -12.47 18.67 12.56
CA ALA A 316 -11.32 18.71 11.67
C ALA A 316 -11.51 17.82 10.44
N ILE A 317 -12.37 16.80 10.52
CA ILE A 317 -12.62 15.83 9.46
C ILE A 317 -13.67 16.42 8.52
N THR A 318 -13.22 16.81 7.33
CA THR A 318 -14.08 17.45 6.29
C THR A 318 -14.23 16.58 5.04
N GLY A 319 -13.53 15.45 4.99
CA GLY A 319 -13.54 14.44 3.93
C GLY A 319 -12.67 13.25 4.32
N GLY A 320 -12.61 12.22 3.47
CA GLY A 320 -11.83 11.00 3.71
C GLY A 320 -10.32 11.28 3.76
N ALA A 321 -9.67 10.81 4.83
CA ALA A 321 -8.23 10.85 5.03
C ALA A 321 -7.75 9.55 5.69
N VAL A 322 -6.53 9.14 5.38
CA VAL A 322 -5.93 7.91 5.89
C VAL A 322 -5.00 8.26 7.06
N PHE A 323 -5.14 7.54 8.16
CA PHE A 323 -4.36 7.73 9.38
C PHE A 323 -3.71 6.43 9.80
N GLU A 324 -2.44 6.49 10.19
CA GLU A 324 -1.72 5.35 10.76
C GLU A 324 -2.09 5.18 12.23
N THR A 325 -2.48 3.96 12.60
CA THR A 325 -2.76 3.58 13.99
C THR A 325 -1.48 3.22 14.73
N MET A 326 -1.52 3.11 16.05
CA MET A 326 -0.38 2.64 16.84
C MET A 326 0.01 1.18 16.54
N GLU A 327 -0.85 0.41 15.86
CA GLU A 327 -0.55 -0.94 15.40
C GLU A 327 0.32 -0.94 14.13
N GLY A 328 0.32 0.17 13.38
CA GLY A 328 1.08 0.39 12.15
C GLY A 328 0.24 0.30 10.88
N ASN A 329 -0.88 -0.43 10.89
CA ASN A 329 -1.84 -0.36 9.79
C ASN A 329 -2.63 0.94 9.81
N THR A 330 -3.13 1.31 8.64
CA THR A 330 -3.92 2.54 8.46
C THR A 330 -5.42 2.30 8.55
N ILE A 331 -6.15 3.32 8.99
CA ILE A 331 -7.62 3.42 8.92
C ILE A 331 -8.00 4.64 8.10
N GLU A 332 -9.06 4.53 7.31
CA GLU A 332 -9.65 5.67 6.62
C GLU A 332 -10.69 6.32 7.52
N ILE A 333 -10.47 7.58 7.89
CA ILE A 333 -11.42 8.37 8.67
C ILE A 333 -12.04 9.41 7.74
N GLY A 334 -13.36 9.42 7.71
CA GLY A 334 -14.15 10.34 6.91
C GLY A 334 -15.37 10.83 7.67
N CYS A 335 -16.28 11.47 6.96
CA CYS A 335 -17.53 11.94 7.50
C CYS A 335 -18.61 11.90 6.43
N GLU A 336 -19.84 11.64 6.85
CA GLU A 336 -21.02 11.72 6.00
C GLU A 336 -22.13 12.50 6.73
N GLY A 337 -22.33 13.76 6.34
CA GLY A 337 -23.09 14.72 7.15
C GLY A 337 -22.37 14.99 8.48
N ASP A 338 -23.08 14.83 9.60
CA ASP A 338 -22.54 15.04 10.95
C ASP A 338 -21.94 13.79 11.59
N SER A 339 -22.10 12.63 10.94
CA SER A 339 -21.57 11.34 11.39
C SER A 339 -20.15 11.14 10.90
N ILE A 340 -19.25 10.72 11.81
CA ILE A 340 -17.90 10.29 11.45
C ILE A 340 -17.97 8.84 10.95
N SER A 341 -17.22 8.54 9.89
CA SER A 341 -17.11 7.20 9.33
C SER A 341 -15.70 6.67 9.47
N ILE A 342 -15.55 5.41 9.86
CA ILE A 342 -14.26 4.70 9.92
C ILE A 342 -14.32 3.57 8.90
N ASN A 343 -13.36 3.52 7.98
CA ASN A 343 -13.33 2.60 6.82
C ASN A 343 -14.65 2.61 6.03
N GLY A 344 -15.30 3.77 5.93
CA GLY A 344 -16.58 3.97 5.24
C GLY A 344 -17.82 3.57 6.04
N ILE A 345 -17.68 3.12 7.29
CA ILE A 345 -18.79 2.70 8.17
C ILE A 345 -19.10 3.79 9.19
N LYS A 346 -20.36 4.19 9.32
CA LYS A 346 -20.85 5.17 10.32
C LYS A 346 -21.02 4.50 11.68
N MET A 347 -19.92 4.29 12.39
CA MET A 347 -19.91 3.60 13.68
C MET A 347 -19.68 4.52 14.88
N VAL A 348 -19.36 5.81 14.69
CA VAL A 348 -19.11 6.72 15.81
C VAL A 348 -20.43 7.24 16.37
N ASN A 349 -20.76 6.87 17.62
CA ASN A 349 -22.02 7.24 18.27
C ASN A 349 -21.90 8.50 19.17
N LYS A 350 -20.74 8.70 19.80
CA LYS A 350 -20.43 9.85 20.66
C LYS A 350 -19.00 10.31 20.36
N LYS A 351 -18.85 11.61 20.09
CA LYS A 351 -17.61 12.19 19.56
C LYS A 351 -17.10 13.30 20.44
N ASP A 352 -15.81 13.58 20.31
CA ASP A 352 -15.11 14.70 20.96
C ASP A 352 -15.16 14.68 22.50
N ILE A 353 -14.98 13.50 23.12
CA ILE A 353 -14.76 13.43 24.57
C ILE A 353 -13.30 13.82 24.84
N VAL A 354 -13.08 15.05 25.28
CA VAL A 354 -11.74 15.63 25.43
C VAL A 354 -11.17 15.29 26.80
N THR A 355 -9.92 14.82 26.82
CA THR A 355 -9.12 14.60 28.03
C THR A 355 -7.79 15.34 27.94
N LYS A 356 -7.04 15.43 29.05
CA LYS A 356 -5.73 16.10 29.08
C LYS A 356 -4.73 15.54 28.06
N ASN A 357 -4.80 14.24 27.75
CA ASN A 357 -3.83 13.57 26.88
C ASN A 357 -4.42 13.10 25.54
N GLY A 358 -5.64 13.52 25.18
CA GLY A 358 -6.21 13.18 23.88
C GLY A 358 -7.71 13.41 23.73
N VAL A 359 -8.28 12.75 22.74
CA VAL A 359 -9.72 12.77 22.46
C VAL A 359 -10.22 11.33 22.28
N ILE A 360 -11.42 11.06 22.79
CA ILE A 360 -12.10 9.77 22.68
C ILE A 360 -13.35 9.94 21.80
N HIS A 361 -13.53 8.99 20.88
CA HIS A 361 -14.75 8.81 20.09
C HIS A 361 -15.27 7.40 20.35
N LEU A 362 -16.49 7.25 20.84
CA LEU A 362 -17.09 5.95 21.08
C LEU A 362 -17.58 5.35 19.75
N ILE A 363 -17.33 4.05 19.58
CA ILE A 363 -17.68 3.32 18.36
C ILE A 363 -18.55 2.09 18.65
N ASP A 364 -19.45 1.79 17.71
CA ASP A 364 -20.42 0.68 17.78
C ASP A 364 -19.89 -0.65 17.25
N GLU A 365 -18.67 -0.69 16.72
CA GLU A 365 -18.01 -1.88 16.17
C GLU A 365 -16.55 -1.95 16.64
N VAL A 366 -16.04 -3.16 16.89
CA VAL A 366 -14.63 -3.36 17.22
C VAL A 366 -13.79 -3.38 15.95
N LEU A 367 -12.75 -2.54 15.89
CA LEU A 367 -11.78 -2.51 14.79
C LEU A 367 -10.78 -3.66 14.95
N ILE A 368 -10.94 -4.74 14.17
CA ILE A 368 -10.00 -5.87 14.20
C ILE A 368 -8.95 -5.70 13.09
N PRO A 369 -7.65 -5.49 13.43
CA PRO A 369 -6.59 -5.42 12.43
C PRO A 369 -6.37 -6.79 11.79
N ASP A 370 -5.84 -6.81 10.56
CA ASP A 370 -5.55 -8.06 9.87
C ASP A 370 -4.55 -8.94 10.67
N SER A 371 -3.59 -8.34 11.37
CA SER A 371 -2.62 -9.02 12.25
C SER A 371 -3.24 -9.81 13.43
N ALA A 372 -4.48 -9.52 13.83
CA ALA A 372 -5.23 -10.26 14.86
C ALA A 372 -6.24 -11.29 14.28
N LYS A 373 -6.43 -11.29 12.96
CA LYS A 373 -7.34 -12.19 12.25
C LYS A 373 -6.68 -13.54 11.96
N GLN A 374 -7.48 -14.60 11.97
CA GLN A 374 -7.09 -15.89 11.43
C GLN A 374 -6.99 -15.82 9.91
N VAL A 375 -6.21 -16.72 9.31
CA VAL A 375 -5.95 -16.70 7.86
C VAL A 375 -7.24 -16.70 7.00
N ILE A 376 -8.28 -17.42 7.42
CA ILE A 376 -9.56 -17.47 6.71
C ILE A 376 -10.38 -16.17 6.86
N GLU A 377 -10.22 -15.45 7.97
CA GLU A 377 -10.89 -14.18 8.25
C GLU A 377 -10.28 -13.00 7.46
N LEU A 378 -9.10 -13.19 6.83
CA LEU A 378 -8.47 -12.18 5.98
C LEU A 378 -9.18 -12.00 4.62
N ALA A 379 -9.94 -13.02 4.21
CA ALA A 379 -10.66 -13.03 2.95
C ALA A 379 -11.67 -11.87 2.86
N GLY A 380 -11.76 -11.27 1.67
CA GLY A 380 -12.68 -10.17 1.40
C GLY A 380 -13.92 -10.61 0.62
N LYS A 381 -14.73 -9.63 0.20
CA LYS A 381 -15.95 -9.83 -0.58
C LYS A 381 -15.73 -10.56 -1.91
N GLN A 382 -14.51 -10.51 -2.46
CA GLN A 382 -14.16 -11.14 -3.74
C GLN A 382 -13.67 -12.58 -3.58
N GLN A 383 -13.60 -13.11 -2.36
CA GLN A 383 -13.13 -14.47 -2.04
C GLN A 383 -14.19 -15.29 -1.30
N THR A 384 -15.42 -14.79 -1.18
CA THR A 384 -16.50 -15.44 -0.44
C THR A 384 -16.79 -16.85 -0.97
N THR A 385 -16.82 -17.03 -2.30
CA THR A 385 -17.04 -18.35 -2.90
C THR A 385 -15.94 -19.33 -2.50
N PHE A 386 -14.67 -18.89 -2.48
CA PHE A 386 -13.55 -19.72 -2.04
C PHE A 386 -13.67 -20.10 -0.56
N THR A 387 -13.91 -19.14 0.33
CA THR A 387 -14.01 -19.42 1.78
C THR A 387 -15.20 -20.29 2.12
N ASP A 388 -16.33 -20.10 1.44
CA ASP A 388 -17.54 -20.91 1.64
C ASP A 388 -17.28 -22.36 1.23
N LEU A 389 -16.62 -22.60 0.10
CA LEU A 389 -16.25 -23.94 -0.34
C LEU A 389 -15.24 -24.61 0.60
N VAL A 390 -14.23 -23.88 1.08
CA VAL A 390 -13.26 -24.37 2.07
C VAL A 390 -13.97 -24.78 3.37
N ALA A 391 -14.97 -24.01 3.81
CA ALA A 391 -15.79 -24.35 4.97
C ALA A 391 -16.68 -25.57 4.72
N GLN A 392 -17.48 -25.56 3.64
CA GLN A 392 -18.43 -26.61 3.30
C GLN A 392 -17.77 -27.99 3.10
N LEU A 393 -16.57 -28.03 2.51
CA LEU A 393 -15.84 -29.28 2.27
C LEU A 393 -14.98 -29.73 3.47
N GLY A 394 -15.09 -29.04 4.61
CA GLY A 394 -14.41 -29.39 5.86
C GLY A 394 -12.90 -29.16 5.84
N LEU A 395 -12.41 -28.23 5.03
CA LEU A 395 -11.01 -27.83 5.00
C LEU A 395 -10.71 -26.72 6.03
N ALA A 396 -11.71 -25.94 6.43
CA ALA A 396 -11.55 -24.92 7.46
C ALA A 396 -11.08 -25.48 8.80
N SER A 397 -11.50 -26.69 9.19
CA SER A 397 -11.03 -27.36 10.42
C SER A 397 -9.56 -27.75 10.39
N SER A 398 -8.93 -27.78 9.21
CA SER A 398 -7.49 -28.02 9.06
C SER A 398 -6.65 -26.75 9.29
N LEU A 399 -7.30 -25.57 9.33
CA LEU A 399 -6.67 -24.26 9.59
C LEU A 399 -6.68 -23.98 11.09
N LYS A 400 -5.84 -24.68 11.85
CA LYS A 400 -5.83 -24.56 13.30
C LYS A 400 -5.22 -23.23 13.77
N PRO A 401 -5.64 -22.66 14.91
CA PRO A 401 -5.09 -21.39 15.40
C PRO A 401 -3.59 -21.41 15.69
N ASP A 402 -3.03 -22.56 16.07
CA ASP A 402 -1.62 -22.80 16.39
C ASP A 402 -0.74 -23.13 15.17
N GLY A 403 -1.36 -23.39 14.01
CA GLY A 403 -0.66 -23.67 12.75
C GLY A 403 -0.47 -22.42 11.90
N GLU A 404 0.51 -22.46 11.00
CA GLU A 404 0.75 -21.39 10.03
C GLU A 404 0.35 -21.80 8.61
N TYR A 405 -0.37 -20.92 7.89
CA TYR A 405 -0.93 -21.27 6.58
C TYR A 405 -0.79 -20.14 5.56
N THR A 406 -0.85 -20.51 4.29
CA THR A 406 -1.06 -19.55 3.20
C THR A 406 -2.24 -19.98 2.35
N LEU A 407 -3.22 -19.10 2.20
CA LEU A 407 -4.37 -19.32 1.32
C LEU A 407 -4.11 -18.68 -0.04
N LEU A 408 -4.13 -19.50 -1.09
CA LEU A 408 -4.07 -19.07 -2.48
C LEU A 408 -5.51 -18.92 -2.97
N ALA A 409 -6.18 -17.83 -2.64
CA ALA A 409 -7.63 -17.67 -2.83
C ALA A 409 -7.98 -17.12 -4.22
N PRO A 410 -8.64 -17.90 -5.10
CA PRO A 410 -9.15 -17.36 -6.36
C PRO A 410 -10.26 -16.34 -6.11
N VAL A 411 -10.41 -15.39 -7.03
CA VAL A 411 -11.55 -14.47 -7.06
C VAL A 411 -12.87 -15.22 -7.35
N ASN A 412 -14.01 -14.69 -6.90
CA ASN A 412 -15.31 -15.35 -7.06
C ASN A 412 -15.62 -15.73 -8.52
N ASN A 413 -15.26 -14.88 -9.49
CA ASN A 413 -15.46 -15.14 -10.92
C ASN A 413 -14.52 -16.21 -11.51
N ALA A 414 -13.56 -16.73 -10.74
CA ALA A 414 -12.78 -17.90 -11.15
C ALA A 414 -13.57 -19.22 -11.03
N PHE A 415 -14.67 -19.22 -10.28
CA PHE A 415 -15.54 -20.40 -10.10
C PHE A 415 -16.72 -20.33 -11.07
N SER A 416 -16.63 -21.07 -12.18
CA SER A 416 -17.73 -21.20 -13.15
C SER A 416 -18.79 -22.19 -12.68
N ASP A 417 -19.99 -22.14 -13.28
CA ASP A 417 -21.07 -23.11 -13.01
C ASP A 417 -20.61 -24.56 -13.22
N ASP A 418 -19.82 -24.80 -14.28
CA ASP A 418 -19.23 -26.10 -14.56
C ASP A 418 -18.33 -26.55 -13.41
N THR A 419 -17.48 -25.66 -12.89
CA THR A 419 -16.60 -25.95 -11.74
C THR A 419 -17.39 -26.27 -10.47
N LEU A 420 -18.47 -25.53 -10.22
CA LEU A 420 -19.32 -25.71 -9.04
C LEU A 420 -20.18 -26.98 -9.12
N SER A 421 -20.47 -27.46 -10.33
CA SER A 421 -21.20 -28.70 -10.58
C SER A 421 -20.33 -29.97 -10.54
N MET A 422 -19.01 -29.83 -10.41
CA MET A 422 -18.08 -30.96 -10.32
C MET A 422 -18.30 -31.80 -9.07
N ASP A 423 -17.84 -33.05 -9.12
CA ASP A 423 -17.82 -33.92 -7.95
C ASP A 423 -17.10 -33.26 -6.78
N GLN A 424 -17.77 -33.21 -5.62
CA GLN A 424 -17.27 -32.51 -4.44
C GLN A 424 -15.96 -33.08 -3.90
N ARG A 425 -15.65 -34.36 -4.13
CA ARG A 425 -14.36 -34.96 -3.74
C ARG A 425 -13.24 -34.42 -4.60
N LEU A 426 -13.48 -34.29 -5.91
CA LEU A 426 -12.53 -33.68 -6.83
C LEU A 426 -12.34 -32.20 -6.52
N LEU A 427 -13.43 -31.46 -6.27
CA LEU A 427 -13.34 -30.06 -5.86
C LEU A 427 -12.57 -29.89 -4.54
N LYS A 428 -12.76 -30.79 -3.58
CA LYS A 428 -11.99 -30.82 -2.33
C LYS A 428 -10.50 -31.00 -2.58
N LEU A 429 -10.10 -31.90 -3.48
CA LEU A 429 -8.69 -32.09 -3.87
C LEU A 429 -8.12 -30.83 -4.53
N ILE A 430 -8.91 -30.15 -5.38
CA ILE A 430 -8.51 -28.88 -5.99
C ILE A 430 -8.27 -27.83 -4.90
N LEU A 431 -9.19 -27.65 -3.95
CA LEU A 431 -9.04 -26.67 -2.87
C LEU A 431 -7.90 -27.00 -1.91
N GLN A 432 -7.57 -28.28 -1.70
CA GLN A 432 -6.37 -28.67 -0.96
C GLN A 432 -5.08 -28.15 -1.61
N ASN A 433 -5.07 -27.95 -2.92
CA ASN A 433 -3.93 -27.35 -3.62
C ASN A 433 -3.89 -25.82 -3.48
N HIS A 434 -4.88 -25.20 -2.85
CA HIS A 434 -4.95 -23.75 -2.62
C HIS A 434 -4.60 -23.39 -1.17
N ILE A 435 -4.13 -24.35 -0.37
CA ILE A 435 -3.74 -24.14 1.03
C ILE A 435 -2.33 -24.69 1.21
N LEU A 436 -1.43 -23.85 1.72
CA LEU A 436 -0.06 -24.22 2.09
C LEU A 436 0.04 -24.42 3.61
N LYS A 437 0.94 -25.31 4.05
CA LYS A 437 1.19 -25.62 5.49
C LYS A 437 2.16 -24.66 6.18
N VAL A 438 2.51 -23.56 5.52
CA VAL A 438 3.47 -22.56 5.99
C VAL A 438 2.93 -21.17 5.67
N LYS A 439 3.24 -20.19 6.51
CA LYS A 439 2.98 -18.77 6.22
C LYS A 439 4.06 -18.25 5.28
N VAL A 440 3.66 -17.81 4.10
CA VAL A 440 4.54 -17.21 3.08
C VAL A 440 4.00 -15.82 2.79
N GLY A 441 4.77 -14.79 3.13
CA GLY A 441 4.45 -13.42 2.79
C GLY A 441 4.72 -13.15 1.30
N LEU A 442 4.11 -12.09 0.76
CA LEU A 442 4.35 -11.68 -0.63
C LEU A 442 5.83 -11.35 -0.89
N SER A 443 6.52 -10.78 0.10
CA SER A 443 7.95 -10.43 0.04
C SER A 443 8.87 -11.65 0.01
N ASP A 444 8.38 -12.81 0.43
CA ASP A 444 9.18 -14.01 0.63
C ASP A 444 9.17 -14.90 -0.62
N LEU A 445 8.35 -14.56 -1.61
CA LEU A 445 8.25 -15.25 -2.89
C LEU A 445 9.43 -14.90 -3.80
N TYR A 446 10.09 -15.93 -4.34
CA TYR A 446 11.19 -15.77 -5.30
C TYR A 446 11.03 -16.70 -6.50
N ASN A 447 11.67 -16.33 -7.62
CA ASN A 447 11.56 -17.09 -8.86
C ASN A 447 12.16 -18.51 -8.72
N GLY A 448 11.43 -19.53 -9.15
CA GLY A 448 11.85 -20.93 -9.06
C GLY A 448 11.57 -21.57 -7.69
N GLN A 449 10.95 -20.86 -6.76
CA GLN A 449 10.50 -21.43 -5.49
C GLN A 449 9.47 -22.54 -5.73
N ILE A 450 9.52 -23.58 -4.90
CA ILE A 450 8.54 -24.67 -4.90
C ILE A 450 7.78 -24.62 -3.57
N LEU A 451 6.46 -24.62 -3.65
CA LEU A 451 5.54 -24.55 -2.51
C LEU A 451 4.82 -25.88 -2.33
N GLU A 452 4.75 -26.38 -1.10
CA GLU A 452 4.01 -27.61 -0.77
C GLU A 452 2.61 -27.30 -0.25
N THR A 453 1.62 -27.91 -0.89
CA THR A 453 0.21 -27.78 -0.52
C THR A 453 -0.19 -28.79 0.57
N ILE A 454 -1.33 -28.57 1.24
CA ILE A 454 -1.89 -29.57 2.17
C ILE A 454 -2.26 -30.89 1.47
N GLY A 455 -2.53 -30.83 0.16
CA GLY A 455 -2.77 -32.00 -0.69
C GLY A 455 -1.49 -32.76 -1.10
N GLY A 456 -0.31 -32.31 -0.69
CA GLY A 456 0.98 -32.95 -1.02
C GLY A 456 1.45 -32.67 -2.46
N LYS A 457 0.79 -31.76 -3.18
CA LYS A 457 1.25 -31.27 -4.49
C LYS A 457 2.27 -30.16 -4.32
N GLN A 458 3.21 -30.09 -5.27
CA GLN A 458 4.20 -29.03 -5.40
C GLN A 458 3.71 -27.99 -6.43
N LEU A 459 3.82 -26.72 -6.09
CA LEU A 459 3.48 -25.59 -6.97
C LEU A 459 4.73 -24.77 -7.26
N ARG A 460 4.93 -24.35 -8.51
CA ARG A 460 6.10 -23.55 -8.90
C ARG A 460 5.75 -22.06 -8.90
N VAL A 461 6.67 -21.24 -8.40
CA VAL A 461 6.55 -19.79 -8.37
C VAL A 461 7.34 -19.17 -9.51
N PHE A 462 6.65 -18.37 -10.32
CA PHE A 462 7.22 -17.60 -11.41
C PHE A 462 7.12 -16.11 -11.09
N VAL A 463 8.26 -15.44 -10.96
CA VAL A 463 8.32 -14.00 -10.66
C VAL A 463 8.75 -13.26 -11.92
N TYR A 464 7.82 -12.48 -12.47
CA TYR A 464 8.03 -11.58 -13.60
C TYR A 464 8.24 -10.14 -13.11
N ARG A 465 8.53 -9.23 -14.04
CA ARG A 465 8.74 -7.80 -13.72
C ARG A 465 7.54 -7.15 -13.04
N THR A 466 6.32 -7.50 -13.47
CA THR A 466 5.07 -6.85 -13.05
C THR A 466 4.02 -7.82 -12.51
N ALA A 467 4.32 -9.11 -12.47
CA ALA A 467 3.40 -10.16 -12.05
C ALA A 467 4.13 -11.26 -11.28
N ILE A 468 3.45 -11.86 -10.32
CA ILE A 468 3.87 -13.09 -9.64
C ILE A 468 2.80 -14.12 -9.94
N CYS A 469 3.21 -15.29 -10.42
CA CYS A 469 2.30 -16.36 -10.79
C CYS A 469 2.72 -17.65 -10.10
N ILE A 470 1.73 -18.41 -9.66
CA ILE A 470 1.92 -19.73 -9.09
C ILE A 470 1.24 -20.71 -10.04
N GLU A 471 2.05 -21.57 -10.65
CA GLU A 471 1.59 -22.48 -11.69
C GLU A 471 0.91 -21.72 -12.86
N ASN A 472 -0.33 -22.06 -13.21
CA ASN A 472 -1.09 -21.41 -14.29
C ASN A 472 -1.76 -20.08 -13.90
N SER A 473 -1.78 -19.72 -12.61
CA SER A 473 -2.58 -18.60 -12.11
C SER A 473 -1.70 -17.47 -11.60
N CYS A 474 -2.05 -16.24 -11.95
CA CYS A 474 -1.33 -15.05 -11.51
C CYS A 474 -2.03 -14.33 -10.36
N MET A 475 -1.22 -13.79 -9.46
CA MET A 475 -1.69 -13.00 -8.32
C MET A 475 -2.32 -11.69 -8.78
N VAL A 476 -3.34 -11.26 -8.05
CA VAL A 476 -3.91 -9.92 -8.13
C VAL A 476 -3.61 -9.16 -6.84
N ARG A 477 -3.77 -7.83 -6.88
CA ARG A 477 -3.56 -6.99 -5.69
C ARG A 477 -4.52 -7.39 -4.57
N GLY A 478 -4.06 -7.24 -3.32
CA GLY A 478 -4.86 -7.50 -2.12
C GLY A 478 -4.34 -8.66 -1.26
N SER A 479 -3.07 -9.03 -1.39
CA SER A 479 -2.41 -9.90 -0.40
C SER A 479 -2.50 -9.28 0.99
N LYS A 480 -2.79 -10.10 1.99
CA LYS A 480 -2.87 -9.69 3.40
C LYS A 480 -2.13 -10.70 4.27
N GLN A 481 -1.65 -10.24 5.41
CA GLN A 481 -1.06 -11.08 6.43
C GLN A 481 -1.87 -10.96 7.71
N GLY A 482 -2.11 -12.09 8.35
CA GLY A 482 -2.77 -12.15 9.64
C GLY A 482 -1.97 -12.94 10.66
N ARG A 483 -2.67 -13.30 11.74
CA ARG A 483 -2.03 -13.82 12.94
C ARG A 483 -1.29 -15.13 12.68
N ASN A 484 -1.97 -16.06 12.01
CA ASN A 484 -1.49 -17.42 11.76
C ASN A 484 -1.36 -17.74 10.24
N GLY A 485 -1.30 -16.72 9.38
CA GLY A 485 -1.13 -16.98 7.96
C GLY A 485 -1.16 -15.77 7.05
N ALA A 486 -1.08 -16.04 5.75
CA ALA A 486 -1.22 -15.05 4.70
C ALA A 486 -2.29 -15.48 3.70
N ILE A 487 -2.91 -14.51 3.03
CA ILE A 487 -3.80 -14.76 1.89
C ILE A 487 -3.26 -14.03 0.67
N HIS A 488 -3.26 -14.72 -0.46
CA HIS A 488 -2.88 -14.23 -1.77
C HIS A 488 -4.06 -14.42 -2.70
N ILE A 489 -4.43 -13.35 -3.41
CA ILE A 489 -5.60 -13.38 -4.28
C ILE A 489 -5.16 -13.77 -5.68
N PHE A 490 -5.85 -14.71 -6.31
CA PHE A 490 -5.53 -15.25 -7.64
C PHE A 490 -6.66 -15.00 -8.64
N ARG A 491 -6.31 -14.80 -9.91
CA ARG A 491 -7.29 -14.60 -10.99
C ARG A 491 -8.05 -15.88 -11.35
N GLU A 492 -7.37 -17.02 -11.26
CA GLU A 492 -7.87 -18.32 -11.69
C GLU A 492 -7.61 -19.40 -10.64
N ILE A 493 -8.32 -20.51 -10.76
CA ILE A 493 -8.07 -21.73 -9.98
C ILE A 493 -6.71 -22.31 -10.39
N ILE A 494 -5.88 -22.59 -9.40
CA ILE A 494 -4.56 -23.20 -9.58
C ILE A 494 -4.75 -24.68 -9.95
N GLN A 495 -4.11 -25.07 -11.04
CA GLN A 495 -4.10 -26.42 -11.59
C GLN A 495 -2.65 -26.91 -11.69
N PRO A 496 -2.17 -27.70 -10.72
CA PRO A 496 -0.84 -28.30 -10.76
C PRO A 496 -0.65 -29.11 -12.04
N ALA A 497 0.48 -28.91 -12.73
CA ALA A 497 0.77 -29.71 -13.91
C ALA A 497 1.04 -31.17 -13.55
N GLU A 498 0.47 -32.12 -14.30
CA GLU A 498 0.61 -33.56 -14.03
C GLU A 498 1.44 -34.31 -15.09
N LYS A 499 1.67 -33.69 -16.25
CA LYS A 499 2.32 -34.33 -17.41
C LYS A 499 3.52 -33.54 -17.88
N SER A 500 4.54 -34.22 -18.39
CA SER A 500 5.71 -33.58 -19.00
C SER A 500 5.36 -32.95 -20.37
N LEU A 501 6.27 -32.12 -20.90
CA LEU A 501 6.20 -31.60 -22.27
C LEU A 501 6.00 -32.74 -23.28
N HIS A 502 6.83 -33.77 -23.19
CA HIS A 502 6.76 -34.93 -24.08
C HIS A 502 5.40 -35.65 -24.00
N ASP A 503 4.89 -35.91 -22.78
CA ASP A 503 3.61 -36.62 -22.61
C ASP A 503 2.43 -35.81 -23.12
N LYS A 504 2.47 -34.48 -22.94
CA LYS A 504 1.42 -33.58 -23.43
C LYS A 504 1.38 -33.54 -24.95
N LEU A 505 2.54 -33.46 -25.62
CA LEU A 505 2.63 -33.52 -27.08
C LEU A 505 2.18 -34.88 -27.63
N ARG A 506 2.56 -35.98 -26.98
CA ARG A 506 2.21 -37.33 -27.43
C ARG A 506 0.71 -37.61 -27.35
N GLN A 507 0.02 -37.07 -26.36
CA GLN A 507 -1.41 -37.28 -26.17
C GLN A 507 -2.26 -36.56 -27.24
N ASP A 508 -1.80 -35.41 -27.71
CA ASP A 508 -2.52 -34.61 -28.70
C ASP A 508 -2.02 -34.89 -30.12
N LYS A 509 -2.89 -35.54 -30.93
CA LYS A 509 -2.59 -35.94 -32.31
C LYS A 509 -2.22 -34.77 -33.22
N ARG A 510 -2.56 -33.53 -32.85
CA ARG A 510 -2.22 -32.32 -33.61
C ARG A 510 -0.72 -32.04 -33.64
N PHE A 511 0.09 -32.66 -32.78
CA PHE A 511 1.54 -32.47 -32.73
C PHE A 511 2.35 -33.64 -33.31
N SER A 512 1.71 -34.63 -33.94
CA SER A 512 2.38 -35.84 -34.41
C SER A 512 3.55 -35.59 -35.37
N ILE A 513 3.43 -34.60 -36.28
CA ILE A 513 4.51 -34.25 -37.22
C ILE A 513 5.68 -33.63 -36.44
N PHE A 514 5.39 -32.67 -35.56
CA PHE A 514 6.40 -31.99 -34.76
C PHE A 514 7.13 -32.94 -33.80
N LEU A 515 6.42 -33.88 -33.17
CA LEU A 515 7.02 -34.90 -32.31
C LEU A 515 7.97 -35.81 -33.09
N SER A 516 7.60 -36.22 -34.31
CA SER A 516 8.48 -37.00 -35.19
C SER A 516 9.76 -36.24 -35.58
N LEU A 517 9.67 -34.92 -35.81
CA LEU A 517 10.83 -34.07 -36.08
C LEU A 517 11.73 -33.89 -34.85
N LEU A 518 11.14 -33.76 -33.66
CA LEU A 518 11.87 -33.72 -32.38
C LEU A 518 12.66 -35.01 -32.14
N GLU A 519 12.06 -36.17 -32.43
CA GLU A 519 12.72 -37.47 -32.32
C GLU A 519 13.87 -37.61 -33.32
N ALA A 520 13.66 -37.20 -34.58
CA ALA A 520 14.72 -37.20 -35.60
C ALA A 520 15.89 -36.25 -35.28
N ALA A 521 15.64 -35.19 -34.50
CA ALA A 521 16.64 -34.25 -34.03
C ALA A 521 17.40 -34.72 -32.76
N ASP A 522 17.09 -35.90 -32.22
CA ASP A 522 17.55 -36.43 -30.93
C ASP A 522 17.17 -35.56 -29.71
N LEU A 523 16.10 -34.76 -29.80
CA LEU A 523 15.70 -33.80 -28.76
C LEU A 523 14.67 -34.36 -27.76
N LYS A 524 14.38 -35.66 -27.83
CA LYS A 524 13.36 -36.33 -26.99
C LYS A 524 13.69 -36.28 -25.51
N ASP A 525 14.95 -36.55 -25.16
CA ASP A 525 15.39 -36.60 -23.75
C ASP A 525 15.22 -35.23 -23.10
N LEU A 526 15.45 -34.16 -23.86
CA LEU A 526 15.36 -32.79 -23.38
C LEU A 526 13.93 -32.38 -22.99
N LEU A 527 12.91 -32.95 -23.64
CA LEU A 527 11.50 -32.74 -23.29
C LEU A 527 10.98 -33.65 -22.17
N THR A 528 11.76 -34.66 -21.78
CA THR A 528 11.38 -35.64 -20.75
C THR A 528 12.09 -35.37 -19.42
N GLN A 529 13.29 -34.80 -19.45
CA GLN A 529 14.04 -34.44 -18.25
C GLN A 529 13.36 -33.32 -17.45
N PRO A 530 13.51 -33.31 -16.11
CA PRO A 530 13.07 -32.19 -15.30
C PRO A 530 13.85 -30.93 -15.70
N GLY A 531 13.15 -29.80 -15.73
CA GLY A 531 13.70 -28.51 -16.11
C GLY A 531 12.60 -27.47 -16.25
N ASP A 532 13.00 -26.25 -16.56
CA ASP A 532 12.10 -25.13 -16.79
C ASP A 532 12.21 -24.69 -18.24
N TRP A 533 11.17 -24.95 -19.02
CA TRP A 533 11.19 -24.72 -20.47
C TRP A 533 9.92 -24.04 -20.95
N THR A 534 10.06 -23.26 -22.02
CA THR A 534 8.94 -22.72 -22.81
C THR A 534 9.05 -23.25 -24.22
N LEU A 535 8.07 -24.05 -24.63
CA LEU A 535 8.00 -24.68 -25.94
C LEU A 535 6.90 -24.03 -26.80
N PHE A 536 7.27 -23.57 -27.98
CA PHE A 536 6.34 -23.15 -29.02
C PHE A 536 6.05 -24.35 -29.92
N ALA A 537 4.89 -24.99 -29.75
CA ALA A 537 4.56 -26.23 -30.45
C ALA A 537 3.75 -25.96 -31.72
N PRO A 538 4.32 -26.13 -32.93
CA PRO A 538 3.56 -26.03 -34.17
C PRO A 538 2.61 -27.22 -34.35
N THR A 539 1.36 -26.92 -34.69
CA THR A 539 0.38 -27.96 -35.07
C THR A 539 0.71 -28.58 -36.43
N ASN A 540 0.14 -29.74 -36.75
CA ASN A 540 0.27 -30.39 -38.06
C ASN A 540 -0.13 -29.46 -39.23
N ASP A 541 -1.02 -28.50 -39.00
CA ASP A 541 -1.40 -27.47 -39.99
C ASP A 541 -0.21 -26.59 -40.41
N ALA A 542 0.75 -26.35 -39.52
CA ALA A 542 1.96 -25.58 -39.82
C ALA A 542 2.85 -26.27 -40.88
N PHE A 543 2.69 -27.58 -41.04
CA PHE A 543 3.41 -28.42 -42.00
C PHE A 543 2.56 -28.78 -43.22
N LYS A 544 1.36 -28.17 -43.35
CA LYS A 544 0.43 -28.48 -44.43
C LYS A 544 1.02 -28.09 -45.79
N GLY A 545 0.98 -29.03 -46.73
CA GLY A 545 1.55 -28.86 -48.07
C GLY A 545 2.99 -29.38 -48.20
N MET A 546 3.62 -29.81 -47.10
CA MET A 546 4.90 -30.54 -47.14
C MET A 546 4.69 -31.95 -47.70
N THR A 547 5.46 -32.31 -48.71
CA THR A 547 5.54 -33.66 -49.30
C THR A 547 6.42 -34.58 -48.45
N ASN A 548 6.41 -35.89 -48.73
CA ASN A 548 7.25 -36.84 -47.98
C ASN A 548 8.74 -36.62 -48.31
N GLU A 549 9.05 -36.26 -49.55
CA GLU A 549 10.40 -35.95 -50.02
C GLU A 549 10.96 -34.70 -49.33
N GLU A 550 10.14 -33.64 -49.20
CA GLU A 550 10.50 -32.43 -48.46
C GLU A 550 10.70 -32.71 -46.96
N ARG A 551 9.93 -33.66 -46.40
CA ARG A 551 10.11 -34.09 -45.01
C ARG A 551 11.43 -34.82 -44.81
N GLU A 552 11.77 -35.71 -45.73
CA GLU A 552 13.07 -36.40 -45.75
C GLU A 552 14.23 -35.42 -45.95
N LEU A 553 14.05 -34.36 -46.76
CA LEU A 553 15.02 -33.28 -46.90
C LEU A 553 15.29 -32.58 -45.56
N LEU A 554 14.23 -32.25 -44.81
CA LEU A 554 14.35 -31.60 -43.50
C LEU A 554 15.02 -32.54 -42.47
N ILE A 555 14.71 -33.83 -42.52
CA ILE A 555 15.30 -34.85 -41.63
C ILE A 555 16.76 -35.17 -42.00
N GLY A 556 17.09 -35.11 -43.28
CA GLY A 556 18.43 -35.42 -43.80
C GLY A 556 19.49 -34.41 -43.36
N ASP A 557 19.12 -33.14 -43.18
CA ASP A 557 20.00 -32.12 -42.59
C ASP A 557 19.74 -31.97 -41.08
N LYS A 558 20.37 -32.85 -40.31
CA LYS A 558 20.24 -32.90 -38.85
C LYS A 558 20.61 -31.57 -38.18
N ASN A 559 21.62 -30.86 -38.69
CA ASN A 559 22.05 -29.58 -38.13
C ASN A 559 21.00 -28.49 -38.37
N ALA A 560 20.43 -28.42 -39.59
CA ALA A 560 19.33 -27.52 -39.88
C ALA A 560 18.11 -27.82 -39.01
N LEU A 561 17.74 -29.10 -38.90
CA LEU A 561 16.60 -29.53 -38.10
C LEU A 561 16.77 -29.16 -36.62
N GLN A 562 17.93 -29.45 -36.03
CA GLN A 562 18.23 -29.08 -34.65
C GLN A 562 18.14 -27.56 -34.43
N ASN A 563 18.69 -26.75 -35.34
CA ASN A 563 18.59 -25.29 -35.24
C ASN A 563 17.12 -24.82 -35.29
N ILE A 564 16.32 -25.33 -36.22
CA ILE A 564 14.91 -24.96 -36.35
C ILE A 564 14.12 -25.35 -35.09
N ILE A 565 14.30 -26.58 -34.59
CA ILE A 565 13.54 -27.06 -33.44
C ILE A 565 13.99 -26.38 -32.14
N LEU A 566 15.29 -26.16 -31.94
CA LEU A 566 15.80 -25.45 -30.75
C LEU A 566 15.40 -23.96 -30.73
N TYR A 567 14.99 -23.37 -31.86
CA TYR A 567 14.41 -22.03 -31.89
C TYR A 567 13.00 -21.99 -31.29
N HIS A 568 12.29 -23.12 -31.29
CA HIS A 568 10.98 -23.25 -30.66
C HIS A 568 11.08 -23.50 -29.14
N LEU A 569 12.29 -23.62 -28.59
CA LEU A 569 12.50 -23.89 -27.18
C LEU A 569 13.29 -22.77 -26.52
N THR A 570 12.84 -22.35 -25.34
CA THR A 570 13.47 -21.30 -24.55
C THR A 570 13.66 -21.78 -23.11
N PRO A 571 14.83 -21.58 -22.48
CA PRO A 571 15.04 -21.87 -21.07
C PRO A 571 14.27 -20.90 -20.18
N GLY A 572 13.60 -21.43 -19.16
CA GLY A 572 12.67 -20.72 -18.27
C GLY A 572 11.19 -20.94 -18.66
N VAL A 573 10.30 -20.78 -17.68
CA VAL A 573 8.84 -20.86 -17.89
C VAL A 573 8.26 -19.46 -18.06
N TYR A 574 7.73 -19.17 -19.24
CA TYR A 574 7.14 -17.88 -19.57
C TYR A 574 5.68 -18.06 -19.97
N ILE A 575 4.78 -17.75 -19.03
CA ILE A 575 3.34 -17.74 -19.29
C ILE A 575 2.91 -16.37 -19.84
N GLY A 576 2.03 -16.37 -20.84
CA GLY A 576 1.48 -15.19 -21.50
C GLY A 576 0.80 -14.25 -20.51
N LYS A 577 0.06 -14.79 -19.52
CA LYS A 577 -0.59 -14.02 -18.44
C LYS A 577 0.39 -13.33 -17.49
N GLY A 578 1.65 -13.76 -17.44
CA GLY A 578 2.70 -13.13 -16.64
C GLY A 578 3.29 -11.87 -17.27
N PHE A 579 2.98 -11.60 -18.55
CA PHE A 579 3.49 -10.44 -19.26
C PHE A 579 2.65 -9.20 -19.04
N GLU A 580 3.33 -8.06 -19.00
CA GLU A 580 2.67 -6.76 -19.07
C GLU A 580 1.99 -6.59 -20.44
N PRO A 581 0.67 -6.28 -20.47
CA PRO A 581 -0.06 -6.14 -21.73
C PRO A 581 0.58 -5.12 -22.67
N GLY A 582 0.79 -5.51 -23.93
CA GLY A 582 1.35 -4.65 -24.97
C GLY A 582 2.88 -4.50 -24.96
N VAL A 583 3.58 -5.08 -23.98
CA VAL A 583 5.05 -5.06 -23.92
C VAL A 583 5.64 -6.25 -24.66
N THR A 584 6.59 -6.00 -25.55
CA THR A 584 7.35 -7.05 -26.25
C THR A 584 8.51 -7.52 -25.38
N ASN A 585 8.44 -8.77 -24.94
CA ASN A 585 9.47 -9.48 -24.19
C ASN A 585 10.44 -10.13 -25.17
N ILE A 586 11.74 -9.86 -24.99
CA ILE A 586 12.80 -10.40 -25.84
C ILE A 586 13.47 -11.54 -25.07
N LEU A 587 13.26 -12.77 -25.52
CA LEU A 587 13.84 -13.96 -24.89
C LEU A 587 14.92 -14.57 -25.78
N LYS A 588 15.86 -15.28 -25.17
CA LYS A 588 16.91 -16.00 -25.88
C LYS A 588 16.54 -17.49 -25.95
N THR A 589 16.34 -17.99 -27.16
CA THR A 589 16.04 -19.42 -27.39
C THR A 589 17.26 -20.30 -27.10
N THR A 590 17.05 -21.61 -26.95
CA THR A 590 18.14 -22.59 -26.79
C THR A 590 19.04 -22.63 -28.03
N GLN A 591 18.49 -22.32 -29.21
CA GLN A 591 19.25 -22.14 -30.44
C GLN A 591 20.22 -20.96 -30.37
N GLY A 592 19.86 -19.91 -29.62
CA GLY A 592 20.70 -18.74 -29.36
C GLY A 592 20.15 -17.43 -29.93
N SER A 593 19.36 -17.47 -31.00
CA SER A 593 18.65 -16.30 -31.54
C SER A 593 17.52 -15.83 -30.62
N LYS A 594 17.14 -14.57 -30.78
CA LYS A 594 16.07 -13.93 -30.01
C LYS A 594 14.69 -14.35 -30.53
N ILE A 595 13.74 -14.49 -29.62
CA ILE A 595 12.31 -14.66 -29.90
C ILE A 595 11.54 -13.56 -29.18
N TYR A 596 10.48 -13.06 -29.81
CA TYR A 596 9.72 -11.91 -29.34
C TYR A 596 8.33 -12.35 -28.89
N LEU A 597 8.00 -12.11 -27.63
CA LEU A 597 6.70 -12.48 -27.05
C LEU A 597 5.93 -11.25 -26.59
N LYS A 598 4.64 -11.18 -26.92
CA LYS A 598 3.81 -10.04 -26.55
C LYS A 598 2.40 -10.49 -26.20
N GLY A 599 1.97 -10.26 -24.97
CA GLY A 599 0.58 -10.49 -24.57
C GLY A 599 -0.31 -9.31 -24.97
N VAL A 600 -1.37 -9.53 -25.74
CA VAL A 600 -2.35 -8.51 -26.14
C VAL A 600 -3.75 -9.13 -26.11
N ASN A 601 -4.69 -8.49 -25.39
CA ASN A 601 -6.09 -8.94 -25.29
C ASN A 601 -6.20 -10.45 -24.99
N GLU A 602 -5.49 -10.92 -23.96
CA GLU A 602 -5.46 -12.33 -23.54
C GLU A 602 -4.92 -13.31 -24.61
N THR A 603 -4.36 -12.80 -25.71
CA THR A 603 -3.70 -13.59 -26.74
C THR A 603 -2.19 -13.40 -26.67
N LEU A 604 -1.44 -14.49 -26.70
CA LEU A 604 0.03 -14.43 -26.81
C LEU A 604 0.43 -14.34 -28.28
N LEU A 605 1.20 -13.30 -28.62
CA LEU A 605 1.88 -13.15 -29.90
C LEU A 605 3.32 -13.65 -29.79
N VAL A 606 3.77 -14.43 -30.77
CA VAL A 606 5.13 -14.96 -30.90
C VAL A 606 5.70 -14.50 -32.23
N ASN A 607 6.72 -13.66 -32.24
CA ASN A 607 7.23 -12.97 -33.44
C ASN A 607 6.09 -12.30 -34.26
N GLU A 608 5.18 -11.61 -33.57
CA GLU A 608 3.95 -10.99 -34.13
C GLU A 608 2.90 -11.98 -34.69
N LEU A 609 3.10 -13.29 -34.53
CA LEU A 609 2.12 -14.32 -34.89
C LEU A 609 1.22 -14.66 -33.71
N LYS A 610 -0.09 -14.77 -33.93
CA LYS A 610 -1.04 -15.19 -32.90
C LYS A 610 -0.89 -16.67 -32.58
N SER A 611 -0.67 -16.99 -31.32
CA SER A 611 -0.85 -18.36 -30.82
C SER A 611 -2.32 -18.76 -30.86
N LYS A 612 -2.59 -20.06 -31.08
CA LYS A 612 -3.95 -20.62 -31.02
C LYS A 612 -4.40 -20.87 -29.58
N GLU A 613 -3.48 -21.44 -28.80
CA GLU A 613 -3.64 -21.75 -27.38
C GLU A 613 -2.33 -21.39 -26.69
N SER A 614 -2.39 -20.84 -25.48
CA SER A 614 -1.23 -20.47 -24.69
C SER A 614 -1.37 -20.98 -23.26
N ASP A 615 -0.25 -21.00 -22.52
CA ASP A 615 -0.22 -21.31 -21.09
C ASP A 615 -0.62 -22.75 -20.75
N ILE A 616 -0.33 -23.70 -21.64
CA ILE A 616 -0.53 -25.13 -21.36
C ILE A 616 0.60 -25.60 -20.45
N MET A 617 0.34 -25.65 -19.15
CA MET A 617 1.33 -26.04 -18.14
C MET A 617 1.71 -27.53 -18.21
N THR A 618 3.00 -27.81 -18.04
CA THR A 618 3.58 -29.15 -17.93
C THR A 618 4.54 -29.23 -16.74
N THR A 619 4.87 -30.43 -16.25
CA THR A 619 5.71 -30.62 -15.06
C THR A 619 7.12 -30.04 -15.20
N ASN A 620 7.60 -29.94 -16.45
CA ASN A 620 8.92 -29.42 -16.80
C ASN A 620 8.86 -28.22 -17.77
N GLY A 621 7.72 -27.52 -17.86
CA GLY A 621 7.63 -26.31 -18.67
C GLY A 621 6.22 -25.79 -18.96
N VAL A 622 6.11 -25.04 -20.05
CA VAL A 622 4.86 -24.53 -20.61
C VAL A 622 4.87 -24.68 -22.14
N ILE A 623 3.71 -25.01 -22.72
CA ILE A 623 3.50 -25.09 -24.16
C ILE A 623 2.63 -23.93 -24.63
N HIS A 624 3.09 -23.27 -25.70
CA HIS A 624 2.31 -22.32 -26.49
C HIS A 624 2.10 -22.88 -27.89
N VAL A 625 0.85 -23.04 -28.30
CA VAL A 625 0.48 -23.65 -29.58
C VAL A 625 0.53 -22.62 -30.69
N VAL A 626 1.34 -22.88 -31.72
CA VAL A 626 1.49 -22.01 -32.89
C VAL A 626 0.99 -22.70 -34.16
N ASP A 627 0.53 -21.91 -35.13
CA ASP A 627 -0.04 -22.38 -36.41
C ASP A 627 0.96 -22.30 -37.57
N LYS A 628 2.17 -21.79 -37.32
CA LYS A 628 3.28 -21.68 -38.27
C LYS A 628 4.57 -22.22 -37.66
N LEU A 629 5.49 -22.64 -38.52
CA LEU A 629 6.86 -22.95 -38.14
C LEU A 629 7.61 -21.64 -37.85
N LEU A 630 8.26 -21.56 -36.69
CA LEU A 630 9.09 -20.43 -36.29
C LEU A 630 10.50 -20.57 -36.84
N TYR A 631 11.06 -19.48 -37.36
CA TYR A 631 12.41 -19.48 -37.90
C TYR A 631 13.17 -18.18 -37.52
N PRO A 632 14.46 -18.27 -37.16
CA PRO A 632 15.26 -17.11 -36.83
C PRO A 632 15.61 -16.31 -38.10
N ALA A 633 15.02 -15.13 -38.25
CA ALA A 633 15.16 -14.28 -39.46
C ALA A 633 16.62 -13.88 -39.81
N ASP A 634 17.54 -13.96 -38.85
CA ASP A 634 18.94 -13.57 -39.03
C ASP A 634 19.88 -14.72 -39.45
N ILE A 635 19.39 -15.95 -39.53
CA ILE A 635 20.20 -17.10 -39.92
C ILE A 635 19.97 -17.40 -41.40
N PRO A 636 21.00 -17.24 -42.26
CA PRO A 636 20.85 -17.54 -43.68
C PRO A 636 20.79 -19.04 -43.93
N VAL A 637 20.10 -19.42 -44.99
CA VAL A 637 20.08 -20.78 -45.54
C VAL A 637 21.09 -20.84 -46.69
N GLY A 638 21.87 -21.92 -46.81
CA GLY A 638 22.85 -22.10 -47.89
C GLY A 638 22.50 -23.19 -48.91
N ASN A 639 21.39 -23.90 -48.71
CA ASN A 639 20.87 -24.94 -49.60
C ASN A 639 19.59 -24.44 -50.30
N ASP A 640 19.58 -24.46 -51.63
CA ASP A 640 18.46 -23.97 -52.45
C ASP A 640 17.16 -24.75 -52.23
N GLN A 641 17.25 -26.09 -52.10
CA GLN A 641 16.07 -26.95 -51.86
C GLN A 641 15.47 -26.68 -50.48
N LEU A 642 16.32 -26.49 -49.46
CA LEU A 642 15.86 -26.16 -48.12
C LEU A 642 15.24 -24.76 -48.07
N LEU A 643 15.80 -23.79 -48.81
CA LEU A 643 15.21 -22.45 -48.93
C LEU A 643 13.81 -22.51 -49.56
N GLU A 644 13.63 -23.28 -50.63
CA GLU A 644 12.33 -23.45 -51.29
C GLU A 644 11.29 -24.04 -50.34
N LEU A 645 11.67 -25.10 -49.60
CA LEU A 645 10.83 -25.70 -48.56
C LEU A 645 10.47 -24.72 -47.46
N LEU A 646 11.46 -24.00 -46.91
CA LEU A 646 11.20 -23.07 -45.82
C LEU A 646 10.34 -21.89 -46.27
N ASN A 647 10.53 -21.35 -47.49
CA ASN A 647 9.65 -20.31 -48.05
C ASN A 647 8.21 -20.81 -48.30
N LYS A 648 8.04 -22.10 -48.60
CA LYS A 648 6.72 -22.73 -48.73
C LYS A 648 5.99 -22.79 -47.38
N LEU A 649 6.70 -23.12 -46.31
CA LEU A 649 6.15 -23.25 -44.94
C LEU A 649 6.03 -21.91 -44.21
N ILE A 650 6.94 -20.97 -44.46
CA ILE A 650 7.13 -19.73 -43.71
C ILE A 650 6.89 -18.55 -44.65
N LYS A 651 5.65 -18.03 -44.63
CA LYS A 651 5.23 -16.93 -45.51
C LYS A 651 5.26 -15.54 -44.86
N TYR A 652 5.51 -15.47 -43.55
CA TYR A 652 5.41 -14.24 -42.76
C TYR A 652 6.74 -13.49 -42.64
N ILE A 653 7.85 -14.08 -43.10
CA ILE A 653 9.17 -13.45 -43.17
C ILE A 653 9.85 -13.79 -44.48
N GLN A 654 10.82 -12.97 -44.87
CA GLN A 654 11.73 -13.28 -45.97
C GLN A 654 12.98 -13.97 -45.40
N ILE A 655 13.27 -15.18 -45.88
CA ILE A 655 14.43 -15.96 -45.43
C ILE A 655 15.67 -15.50 -46.19
N LYS A 656 16.72 -15.17 -45.45
CA LYS A 656 18.02 -14.79 -46.03
C LYS A 656 18.66 -16.03 -46.66
N PHE A 657 19.18 -15.89 -47.87
CA PHE A 657 19.95 -16.94 -48.54
C PHE A 657 21.39 -16.48 -48.76
N VAL A 658 22.34 -17.29 -48.32
CA VAL A 658 23.78 -17.07 -48.54
C VAL A 658 24.38 -18.39 -48.99
N ARG A 659 24.77 -18.47 -50.25
CA ARG A 659 25.31 -19.70 -50.85
C ARG A 659 26.52 -20.21 -50.05
N GLY A 660 26.49 -21.49 -49.68
CA GLY A 660 27.55 -22.14 -48.90
C GLY A 660 27.50 -21.88 -47.39
N SER A 661 26.50 -21.14 -46.89
CA SER A 661 26.26 -21.05 -45.44
C SER A 661 25.75 -22.39 -44.89
N THR A 662 26.27 -22.80 -43.74
CA THR A 662 25.85 -24.02 -43.04
C THR A 662 25.32 -23.68 -41.66
N PHE A 663 24.38 -24.49 -41.17
CA PHE A 663 23.90 -24.37 -39.81
C PHE A 663 25.01 -24.76 -38.83
N LYS A 664 25.14 -23.98 -37.75
CA LYS A 664 26.09 -24.29 -36.69
C LYS A 664 25.64 -25.54 -35.96
N GLU A 665 26.56 -26.47 -35.73
CA GLU A 665 26.32 -27.58 -34.81
C GLU A 665 26.10 -27.02 -33.40
N ILE A 666 25.03 -27.45 -32.74
CA ILE A 666 24.72 -27.05 -31.37
C ILE A 666 25.05 -28.25 -30.48
N PRO A 667 26.13 -28.19 -29.68
CA PRO A 667 26.55 -29.31 -28.87
C PRO A 667 25.48 -29.61 -27.82
N MET A 668 24.87 -30.78 -27.93
CA MET A 668 23.89 -31.29 -26.98
C MET A 668 24.61 -31.83 -25.74
N THR A 669 24.67 -31.05 -24.66
CA THR A 669 25.18 -31.56 -23.38
C THR A 669 24.10 -32.40 -22.71
N VAL A 670 24.06 -33.70 -23.02
CA VAL A 670 23.15 -34.64 -22.36
C VAL A 670 23.72 -34.96 -20.97
N TYR A 671 23.21 -34.30 -19.93
CA TYR A 671 23.48 -34.71 -18.55
C TYR A 671 22.78 -36.06 -18.31
N ARG A 672 23.55 -37.15 -18.27
CA ARG A 672 23.10 -38.42 -17.69
C ARG A 672 23.47 -38.41 -16.21
N PRO A 673 22.53 -38.25 -15.27
CA PRO A 673 22.85 -38.41 -13.86
C PRO A 673 23.24 -39.87 -13.63
N ALA A 674 24.53 -40.15 -13.47
CA ALA A 674 25.00 -41.39 -12.91
C ALA A 674 24.89 -41.26 -11.38
N MET A 675 23.90 -41.94 -10.78
CA MET A 675 23.96 -42.18 -9.33
C MET A 675 25.08 -43.17 -9.07
N THR A 676 26.29 -42.67 -8.86
CA THR A 676 27.36 -43.46 -8.25
C THR A 676 26.98 -43.60 -6.77
N LYS A 677 26.41 -44.75 -6.37
CA LYS A 677 26.41 -45.14 -4.97
C LYS A 677 27.87 -45.32 -4.57
N ILE A 678 28.46 -44.31 -3.96
CA ILE A 678 29.74 -44.46 -3.29
C ILE A 678 29.44 -45.19 -1.99
N GLN A 679 29.71 -46.48 -1.96
CA GLN A 679 29.80 -47.23 -0.71
C GLN A 679 31.18 -46.90 -0.14
N ILE A 680 31.22 -46.04 0.88
CA ILE A 680 32.45 -45.76 1.62
C ILE A 680 32.66 -46.95 2.56
N GLU A 681 33.49 -47.91 2.17
CA GLU A 681 34.11 -48.84 3.12
C GLU A 681 35.44 -48.25 3.55
N GLY A 682 35.48 -47.78 4.80
CA GLY A 682 36.68 -47.27 5.45
C GLY A 682 36.30 -46.42 6.65
N ASP A 683 36.72 -46.83 7.84
CA ASP A 683 36.58 -46.03 9.06
C ASP A 683 37.30 -44.68 8.87
N PRO A 684 36.69 -43.55 9.28
CA PRO A 684 37.34 -42.25 9.23
C PRO A 684 38.54 -42.23 10.20
N ASP A 685 39.74 -42.03 9.66
CA ASP A 685 40.95 -41.81 10.45
C ASP A 685 40.96 -40.37 10.98
N PHE A 686 40.81 -40.20 12.29
CA PHE A 686 40.80 -38.89 12.95
C PHE A 686 42.21 -38.56 13.45
N ARG A 687 42.86 -37.55 12.84
CA ARG A 687 44.06 -36.93 13.43
C ARG A 687 43.69 -35.64 14.16
N LEU A 688 44.02 -35.59 15.45
CA LEU A 688 44.00 -34.39 16.28
C LEU A 688 45.20 -33.50 15.92
N ILE A 689 44.94 -32.34 15.31
CA ILE A 689 45.93 -31.27 15.14
C ILE A 689 45.75 -30.30 16.30
N LYS A 690 46.84 -29.98 17.02
CA LYS A 690 46.81 -29.01 18.12
C LYS A 690 46.75 -27.58 17.57
N GLU A 691 46.07 -26.70 18.30
CA GLU A 691 46.01 -25.26 17.99
C GLU A 691 47.42 -24.68 17.80
N GLY A 692 47.73 -24.23 16.57
CA GLY A 692 48.99 -23.56 16.22
C GLY A 692 49.85 -24.23 15.15
N GLU A 693 49.53 -25.44 14.67
CA GLU A 693 50.27 -26.08 13.57
C GLU A 693 49.78 -25.62 12.18
N THR A 694 50.67 -25.06 11.37
CA THR A 694 50.44 -24.78 9.95
C THR A 694 50.74 -26.00 9.08
N VAL A 695 49.71 -26.57 8.46
CA VAL A 695 49.84 -27.61 7.44
C VAL A 695 49.84 -26.96 6.06
N THR A 696 50.97 -27.01 5.35
CA THR A 696 51.04 -26.70 3.91
C THR A 696 50.76 -27.96 3.11
N GLU A 697 49.55 -28.07 2.55
CA GLU A 697 49.23 -29.07 1.54
C GLU A 697 49.10 -28.37 0.18
N VAL A 698 49.90 -28.80 -0.79
CA VAL A 698 49.91 -28.26 -2.15
C VAL A 698 48.79 -28.94 -2.93
N ILE A 699 47.72 -28.22 -3.26
CA ILE A 699 46.64 -28.71 -4.12
C ILE A 699 46.67 -27.95 -5.45
N HIS A 700 46.89 -28.69 -6.54
CA HIS A 700 46.60 -28.22 -7.89
C HIS A 700 45.11 -28.49 -8.18
N GLY A 701 44.32 -27.43 -8.39
CA GLY A 701 42.97 -27.49 -8.95
C GLY A 701 41.84 -27.42 -7.91
N GLU A 702 40.93 -26.45 -8.08
CA GLU A 702 39.82 -26.17 -7.18
C GLU A 702 38.65 -27.16 -7.32
N PRO A 703 38.16 -27.72 -6.21
CA PRO A 703 36.74 -27.98 -6.01
C PRO A 703 36.12 -26.88 -5.13
N VAL A 704 35.09 -26.21 -5.64
CA VAL A 704 34.27 -25.26 -4.87
C VAL A 704 33.36 -26.05 -3.93
N ILE A 705 33.74 -26.13 -2.66
CA ILE A 705 32.92 -26.72 -1.58
C ILE A 705 32.36 -25.58 -0.74
N LYS A 706 31.05 -25.35 -0.77
CA LYS A 706 30.36 -24.51 0.23
C LYS A 706 30.21 -25.32 1.52
N LYS A 707 30.99 -24.97 2.56
CA LYS A 707 30.94 -25.57 3.90
C LYS A 707 30.11 -24.66 4.82
N TYR A 708 29.00 -25.18 5.35
CA TYR A 708 28.33 -24.63 6.54
C TYR A 708 28.58 -25.58 7.69
N THR A 709 29.14 -25.12 8.80
CA THR A 709 28.95 -25.81 10.10
C THR A 709 29.40 -24.93 11.26
N LYS A 710 28.43 -24.44 12.04
CA LYS A 710 28.52 -24.54 13.50
C LYS A 710 27.12 -24.79 14.05
N ILE A 711 26.94 -25.95 14.65
CA ILE A 711 25.79 -26.32 15.47
C ILE A 711 26.27 -26.15 16.91
N ILE A 712 25.56 -25.33 17.68
CA ILE A 712 25.67 -25.33 19.14
C ILE A 712 24.24 -25.60 19.62
N ASP A 713 24.04 -26.74 20.28
CA ASP A 713 22.76 -27.25 20.77
C ASP A 713 21.62 -27.40 19.73
N GLY A 714 21.96 -27.71 18.48
CA GLY A 714 20.99 -28.17 17.47
C GLY A 714 20.37 -27.08 16.57
N VAL A 715 20.78 -25.81 16.65
CA VAL A 715 20.32 -24.74 15.72
C VAL A 715 21.52 -23.96 15.13
N PRO A 716 21.54 -23.61 13.83
CA PRO A 716 22.58 -22.76 13.22
C PRO A 716 22.45 -21.30 13.64
N VAL A 717 23.54 -20.65 14.04
CA VAL A 717 23.59 -19.21 14.39
C VAL A 717 24.54 -18.48 13.44
N GLU A 718 24.07 -17.40 12.81
CA GLU A 718 24.89 -16.48 11.99
C GLU A 718 25.86 -15.67 12.85
N ILE A 719 27.10 -15.46 12.38
CA ILE A 719 28.00 -14.46 12.95
C ILE A 719 28.46 -13.50 11.86
N THR A 720 28.21 -12.23 12.15
CA THR A 720 28.52 -10.98 11.44
C THR A 720 29.97 -10.87 10.96
N GLU A 721 30.11 -10.26 9.76
CA GLU A 721 31.36 -9.91 9.09
C GLU A 721 32.42 -9.29 10.01
N LYS A 722 33.66 -9.78 9.92
CA LYS A 722 34.84 -9.03 10.36
C LYS A 722 35.72 -8.76 9.15
N GLN A 723 35.94 -7.48 8.87
CA GLN A 723 36.79 -6.96 7.80
C GLN A 723 38.14 -7.66 7.76
N THR A 724 38.50 -8.25 6.62
CA THR A 724 39.88 -8.62 6.31
C THR A 724 40.49 -7.52 5.47
N ARG A 725 41.50 -6.86 6.04
CA ARG A 725 42.37 -5.89 5.38
C ARG A 725 43.34 -6.68 4.50
N GLU A 726 43.38 -6.40 3.19
CA GLU A 726 44.46 -6.90 2.33
C GLU A 726 45.77 -6.21 2.73
N GLU A 727 46.71 -6.94 3.32
CA GLU A 727 48.11 -6.53 3.38
C GLU A 727 48.86 -7.16 2.21
N ARG A 728 49.15 -6.34 1.20
CA ARG A 728 50.13 -6.68 0.17
C ARG A 728 51.53 -6.61 0.79
N ILE A 729 52.20 -7.74 0.91
CA ILE A 729 53.64 -7.76 1.15
C ILE A 729 54.33 -7.46 -0.18
N ILE A 730 54.80 -6.22 -0.31
CA ILE A 730 55.76 -5.80 -1.33
C ILE A 730 57.14 -6.21 -0.80
N THR A 731 57.78 -7.17 -1.45
CA THR A 731 59.21 -7.42 -1.30
C THR A 731 59.96 -6.42 -2.16
N ASP A 732 60.67 -5.49 -1.53
CA ASP A 732 61.52 -4.52 -2.22
C ASP A 732 62.94 -4.60 -1.63
N THR A 733 63.94 -4.72 -2.51
CA THR A 733 65.25 -4.01 -2.50
C THR A 733 66.28 -4.67 -3.44
N PRO A 734 67.35 -3.96 -3.88
CA PRO A 734 67.48 -2.52 -4.15
C PRO A 734 68.20 -2.20 -5.48
N ALA A 735 67.91 -1.03 -6.07
CA ALA A 735 68.75 -0.42 -7.11
C ALA A 735 69.35 0.92 -6.65
N LYS A 736 70.66 1.08 -6.87
CA LYS A 736 71.48 2.27 -6.59
C LYS A 736 71.28 3.37 -7.65
N LYS A 737 71.13 4.61 -7.14
CA LYS A 737 71.59 5.94 -7.62
C LYS A 737 71.38 6.35 -9.10
N ILE A 738 70.75 7.53 -9.28
CA ILE A 738 71.34 8.82 -9.76
C ILE A 738 70.25 9.93 -9.68
N PRO A 739 70.56 11.19 -9.27
CA PRO A 739 69.59 12.29 -9.20
C PRO A 739 69.76 13.34 -10.32
N ALA A 740 68.70 14.11 -10.61
CA ALA A 740 68.64 15.58 -10.38
C ALA A 740 67.63 16.32 -11.30
N ASN A 741 66.87 17.24 -10.67
CA ASN A 741 66.30 18.51 -11.20
C ASN A 741 65.24 18.46 -12.31
N LYS A 742 64.18 19.29 -12.34
CA LYS A 742 63.93 20.62 -11.76
C LYS A 742 62.41 20.92 -11.76
N ARG A 743 61.92 21.39 -10.61
CA ARG A 743 60.84 22.37 -10.35
C ARG A 743 60.42 23.26 -11.54
N VAL A 744 59.11 23.58 -11.66
CA VAL A 744 58.48 24.87 -11.28
C VAL A 744 57.03 25.01 -11.84
N GLN A 745 56.11 25.42 -10.94
CA GLN A 745 54.86 26.22 -11.05
C GLN A 745 53.81 25.88 -12.15
N GLY A 746 52.51 26.02 -11.93
CA GLY A 746 51.77 26.69 -10.87
C GLY A 746 50.49 27.32 -11.42
N SER A 747 49.39 27.14 -10.68
CA SER A 747 48.35 28.15 -10.43
C SER A 747 47.35 28.54 -11.54
N ARG A 748 46.12 28.02 -11.33
CA ARG A 748 44.83 28.75 -11.19
C ARG A 748 44.23 29.57 -12.35
N ARG A 749 42.93 29.24 -12.54
CA ARG A 749 41.71 30.08 -12.53
C ARG A 749 41.03 30.46 -13.86
N ARG A 750 39.76 30.01 -13.90
CA ARG A 750 38.51 30.74 -14.22
C ARG A 750 38.17 31.14 -15.67
N SER A 751 37.09 30.49 -16.13
CA SER A 751 35.80 31.04 -16.59
C SER A 751 35.68 31.96 -17.81
N ARG A 752 34.62 31.64 -18.56
CA ARG A 752 33.71 32.47 -19.38
C ARG A 752 33.98 32.62 -20.88
N GLU A 753 33.03 32.04 -21.62
CA GLU A 753 32.21 32.61 -22.71
C GLU A 753 32.83 33.66 -23.64
N GLY A 754 32.78 33.33 -24.94
CA GLY A 754 32.86 34.27 -26.06
C GLY A 754 32.51 33.58 -27.38
N ARG A 755 31.41 34.01 -28.00
CA ARG A 755 30.83 33.57 -29.29
C ARG A 755 31.63 34.03 -30.51
N SER A 756 31.68 33.19 -31.55
CA SER A 756 31.35 33.41 -32.99
C SER A 756 32.07 32.29 -33.77
N GLN A 757 31.47 31.57 -34.72
CA GLN A 757 30.53 31.92 -35.79
C GLN A 757 29.39 30.92 -35.92
#